data_AF-A0ABD2J0N5-F1
#
_entry.id   AF-A0ABD2J0N5-F1
#
_cell.length_a   1.000
_cell.length_b   1.000
_cell.length_c   1.000
_cell.angle_alpha   90.00
_cell.angle_beta   90.00
_cell.angle_gamma   90.00
#
_symmetry.space_group_name_H-M   'P 1'
#
loop_
_entity.id
_entity.type
_entity.pdbx_description
1 polymer ?
#
loop_
_entity_poly.entity_id
_entity_poly.type
_entity_poly.pdbx_seq_one_letter_code
_entity_poly.pdbx_strand_id
1 'polypeptide(L)'
;MDSAQNARGEMLASDVILSEKFNAPKFITDFLQNVQSGEEARSLQNLRQTLAARSNSTAETIKDVVFDHYKQFIDTSKEISKLERDIYQLSSLLNEQKNLIENLMEMSGHDKRSSCSTSLYSSSSGVNQQNQQLQIVMQKMDGVASVLNSLGEYERVLLQGQFVLLDADSMLPKHSVYLVLFTNNLLVGHPTPGSVAHQRHPFSVVHNYPIESLALVNVKGVGTVTSDIGTNPSAEQHLVQLLVFPDQMFLRCENGRMKREWLEQMEEAKRRQQEERALVRQATIRARRCNLLSSIANRVPQEQRKKNRNNGQSKIGRAETTDNMTTEENGGDGTGPKGQRPMAANEEDTAWLNELVNELQDVISHRHMDEAVDMLLEWKSCQCKDASLNAKFAAIEKQVVELLTEDIKRPGSLHGSPRTLSQPIQQLIALGRTVYAVELYLRCRSVALRAAARELTISEEPLSYVRQVSGLFVNDILEVCQELSPHRDQLCQVLTWSSRELSVLLSLIRRHVIEVAPTMAVLTHTWRILMSKCAQLVPIGLDLSFEVNRLAAPSLKNALEANFGNILDSIRLRNSEERWTPFSLGTDQNLIRFLEEMSDIGLQIEWAICRPSSPSSSLSPLSPGAYRCALNLAQSGCLFARTALQLSRDLALLNTSPHLHQLSDSLMHSIWTEQLAHLTAGMHKSVVHHCTSRFIVSQVLPLCEKVYELSENGTGILHQLLSTKFPHLLHFQRKPSNTFLSSKSDSSEEVANV
;
A
#
# COMPACT_ATOMS: atom_id res chain seq x y z
N MET A 1 -32.27 59.16 8.69
CA MET A 1 -31.99 57.99 9.55
C MET A 1 -32.74 56.75 9.09
N ASP A 2 -33.75 56.87 8.21
CA ASP A 2 -34.57 55.73 7.74
C ASP A 2 -33.87 54.74 6.79
N SER A 3 -32.75 55.12 6.15
CA SER A 3 -32.02 54.25 5.22
C SER A 3 -31.20 53.17 5.93
N ALA A 4 -30.86 53.37 7.22
CA ALA A 4 -30.01 52.45 7.98
C ALA A 4 -30.79 51.35 8.72
N GLN A 5 -32.10 51.56 8.96
CA GLN A 5 -32.96 50.54 9.57
C GLN A 5 -33.50 49.55 8.54
N ASN A 6 -33.68 49.95 7.27
CA ASN A 6 -34.10 49.02 6.22
C ASN A 6 -33.00 48.00 5.87
N ALA A 7 -31.73 48.43 5.83
CA ALA A 7 -30.60 47.55 5.52
C ALA A 7 -30.31 46.48 6.61
N ARG A 8 -30.67 46.74 7.87
CA ARG A 8 -30.49 45.76 8.97
C ARG A 8 -31.58 44.67 9.01
N GLY A 9 -32.79 44.94 8.50
CA GLY A 9 -33.83 43.92 8.31
C GLY A 9 -33.58 43.01 7.11
N GLU A 10 -32.90 43.52 6.08
CA GLU A 10 -32.66 42.81 4.81
C GLU A 10 -31.56 41.75 4.88
N MET A 11 -30.51 41.94 5.68
CA MET A 11 -29.44 40.95 5.84
C MET A 11 -29.86 39.73 6.67
N LEU A 12 -30.74 39.90 7.67
CA LEU A 12 -31.14 38.82 8.58
C LEU A 12 -32.13 37.82 7.95
N ALA A 13 -32.88 38.21 6.91
CA ALA A 13 -33.90 37.34 6.33
C ALA A 13 -33.32 36.14 5.56
N SER A 14 -32.18 36.29 4.90
CA SER A 14 -31.63 35.27 3.99
C SER A 14 -31.13 34.03 4.75
N ASP A 15 -30.31 34.25 5.79
CA ASP A 15 -29.70 33.17 6.58
C ASP A 15 -30.71 32.48 7.50
N VAL A 16 -31.74 33.20 7.95
CA VAL A 16 -32.80 32.64 8.81
C VAL A 16 -33.75 31.73 8.03
N ILE A 17 -34.12 32.11 6.80
CA ILE A 17 -35.02 31.31 5.93
C ILE A 17 -34.34 30.00 5.48
N LEU A 18 -33.02 30.00 5.31
CA LEU A 18 -32.24 28.82 4.89
C LEU A 18 -31.89 27.87 6.05
N SER A 19 -32.23 28.22 7.29
CA SER A 19 -31.94 27.37 8.46
C SER A 19 -32.86 26.15 8.53
N GLU A 20 -32.31 24.97 8.83
CA GLU A 20 -33.08 23.71 8.95
C GLU A 20 -34.16 23.73 10.05
N LYS A 21 -34.13 24.73 10.94
CA LYS A 21 -35.11 24.93 12.03
C LYS A 21 -35.99 26.16 11.82
N PHE A 22 -36.17 26.61 10.57
CA PHE A 22 -36.98 27.78 10.26
C PHE A 22 -38.44 27.57 10.67
N ASN A 23 -38.99 28.56 11.39
CA ASN A 23 -40.39 28.54 11.86
C ASN A 23 -41.13 29.76 11.31
N ALA A 24 -41.87 29.54 10.22
CA ALA A 24 -42.60 30.57 9.50
C ALA A 24 -43.57 31.41 10.37
N PRO A 25 -44.42 30.82 11.24
CA PRO A 25 -45.34 31.62 12.03
C PRO A 25 -44.61 32.49 13.08
N LYS A 26 -43.54 31.99 13.71
CA LYS A 26 -42.73 32.78 14.65
C LYS A 26 -42.03 33.97 13.98
N PHE A 27 -41.51 33.75 12.77
CA PHE A 27 -40.88 34.80 11.98
C PHE A 27 -41.88 35.92 11.60
N ILE A 28 -43.10 35.55 11.19
CA ILE A 28 -44.14 36.51 10.85
C ILE A 28 -44.60 37.28 12.10
N THR A 29 -44.75 36.61 13.26
CA THR A 29 -45.12 37.29 14.50
C THR A 29 -44.07 38.29 14.97
N ASP A 30 -42.78 37.96 14.86
CA ASP A 30 -41.69 38.87 15.22
C ASP A 30 -41.57 40.05 14.23
N PHE A 31 -41.87 39.80 12.94
CA PHE A 31 -41.90 40.85 11.92
C PHE A 31 -43.07 41.84 12.13
N LEU A 32 -44.23 41.33 12.58
CA LEU A 32 -45.42 42.15 12.83
C LEU A 32 -45.42 42.87 14.18
N GLN A 33 -44.62 42.42 15.16
CA GLN A 33 -44.53 43.05 16.49
C GLN A 33 -44.12 44.53 16.45
N ASN A 34 -43.41 44.96 15.40
CA ASN A 34 -42.90 46.32 15.26
C ASN A 34 -43.72 47.20 14.29
N VAL A 35 -44.87 46.72 13.80
CA VAL A 35 -45.72 47.43 12.82
C VAL A 35 -46.94 48.04 13.52
N GLN A 36 -47.29 49.28 13.17
CA GLN A 36 -48.47 49.95 13.76
C GLN A 36 -49.78 49.25 13.32
N SER A 37 -50.70 49.07 14.26
CA SER A 37 -51.99 48.42 14.01
C SER A 37 -52.78 49.15 12.92
N GLY A 38 -52.96 48.48 11.78
CA GLY A 38 -53.61 49.00 10.56
C GLY A 38 -52.75 48.96 9.30
N GLU A 39 -51.41 48.95 9.42
CA GLU A 39 -50.49 48.86 8.27
C GLU A 39 -49.95 47.43 8.02
N GLU A 40 -50.28 46.49 8.90
CA GLU A 40 -49.84 45.09 8.87
C GLU A 40 -50.08 44.41 7.50
N ALA A 41 -51.25 44.63 6.90
CA ALA A 41 -51.58 44.06 5.60
C ALA A 41 -50.71 44.63 4.45
N ARG A 42 -50.38 45.93 4.49
CA ARG A 42 -49.51 46.56 3.49
C ARG A 42 -48.07 46.11 3.66
N SER A 43 -47.58 46.01 4.90
CA SER A 43 -46.23 45.52 5.21
C SER A 43 -46.05 44.05 4.82
N LEU A 44 -47.04 43.19 5.04
CA LEU A 44 -47.02 41.80 4.56
C LEU A 44 -47.09 41.71 3.04
N GLN A 45 -47.88 42.57 2.38
CA GLN A 45 -47.96 42.61 0.93
C GLN A 45 -46.63 43.05 0.30
N ASN A 46 -45.96 44.04 0.88
CA ASN A 46 -44.62 44.46 0.47
C ASN A 46 -43.59 43.36 0.70
N LEU A 47 -43.59 42.72 1.88
CA LEU A 47 -42.70 41.58 2.16
C LEU A 47 -42.89 40.44 1.15
N ARG A 48 -44.15 40.12 0.82
CA ARG A 48 -44.48 39.10 -0.18
C ARG A 48 -44.00 39.49 -1.59
N GLN A 49 -44.14 40.76 -1.99
CA GLN A 49 -43.63 41.24 -3.27
C GLN A 49 -42.09 41.19 -3.33
N THR A 50 -41.41 41.60 -2.26
CA THR A 50 -39.95 41.52 -2.16
C THR A 50 -39.45 40.08 -2.19
N LEU A 51 -40.10 39.17 -1.46
CA LEU A 51 -39.77 37.74 -1.49
C LEU A 51 -40.03 37.12 -2.86
N ALA A 52 -41.13 37.48 -3.53
CA ALA A 52 -41.42 36.99 -4.88
C ALA A 52 -40.38 37.48 -5.91
N ALA A 53 -40.02 38.77 -5.86
CA ALA A 53 -38.98 39.33 -6.72
C ALA A 53 -37.62 38.65 -6.47
N ARG A 54 -37.26 38.41 -5.21
CA ARG A 54 -36.00 37.75 -4.84
C ARG A 54 -35.99 36.27 -5.19
N SER A 55 -37.10 35.57 -5.03
CA SER A 55 -37.26 34.18 -5.48
C SER A 55 -37.08 34.06 -6.99
N ASN A 56 -37.66 34.98 -7.75
CA ASN A 56 -37.52 34.98 -9.22
C ASN A 56 -36.08 35.28 -9.65
N SER A 57 -35.43 36.28 -9.04
CA SER A 57 -34.02 36.59 -9.31
C SER A 57 -33.10 35.42 -8.93
N THR A 58 -33.35 34.77 -7.79
CA THR A 58 -32.56 33.59 -7.37
C THR A 58 -32.78 32.43 -8.35
N ALA A 59 -34.01 32.20 -8.80
CA ALA A 59 -34.30 31.18 -9.80
C ALA A 59 -33.61 31.44 -11.15
N GLU A 60 -33.48 32.71 -11.56
CA GLU A 60 -32.68 33.08 -12.74
C GLU A 60 -31.19 32.82 -12.52
N THR A 61 -30.61 33.26 -11.39
CA THR A 61 -29.19 33.00 -11.09
C THR A 61 -28.87 31.50 -11.00
N ILE A 62 -29.78 30.69 -10.45
CA ILE A 62 -29.61 29.24 -10.40
C ILE A 62 -29.66 28.66 -11.82
N LYS A 63 -30.56 29.14 -12.69
CA LYS A 63 -30.60 28.70 -14.08
C LYS A 63 -29.29 29.02 -14.81
N ASP A 64 -28.75 30.22 -14.61
CA ASP A 64 -27.48 30.63 -15.23
C ASP A 64 -26.32 29.78 -14.72
N VAL A 65 -26.23 29.54 -13.41
CA VAL A 65 -25.20 28.67 -12.81
C VAL A 65 -25.34 27.22 -13.28
N VAL A 66 -26.56 26.68 -13.34
CA VAL A 66 -26.80 25.32 -13.86
C VAL A 66 -26.43 25.23 -15.33
N PHE A 67 -26.73 26.27 -16.12
CA PHE A 67 -26.34 26.31 -17.53
C PHE A 67 -24.83 26.34 -17.72
N ASP A 68 -24.11 27.14 -16.93
CA ASP A 68 -22.65 27.21 -16.93
C ASP A 68 -22.02 25.89 -16.48
N HIS A 69 -22.52 25.27 -15.42
CA HIS A 69 -22.06 23.95 -14.99
C HIS A 69 -22.34 22.87 -16.04
N TYR A 70 -23.48 22.93 -16.73
CA TYR A 70 -23.79 21.97 -17.79
C TYR A 70 -22.86 22.14 -18.99
N LYS A 71 -22.52 23.39 -19.35
CA LYS A 71 -21.54 23.70 -20.39
C LYS A 71 -20.15 23.17 -20.02
N GLN A 72 -19.69 23.45 -18.79
CA GLN A 72 -18.41 22.94 -18.29
C GLN A 72 -18.39 21.41 -18.28
N PHE A 73 -19.46 20.77 -17.82
CA PHE A 73 -19.58 19.32 -17.80
C PHE A 73 -19.52 18.70 -19.21
N ILE A 74 -20.17 19.33 -20.20
CA ILE A 74 -20.10 18.90 -21.59
C ILE A 74 -18.67 19.05 -22.12
N ASP A 75 -18.00 20.17 -21.84
CA ASP A 75 -16.66 20.44 -22.34
C ASP A 75 -15.63 19.51 -21.70
N THR A 76 -15.73 19.24 -20.39
CA THR A 76 -14.89 18.23 -19.71
C THR A 76 -15.17 16.83 -20.25
N SER A 77 -16.43 16.49 -20.53
CA SER A 77 -16.78 15.19 -21.11
C SER A 77 -16.17 15.02 -22.51
N LYS A 78 -16.18 16.06 -23.34
CA LYS A 78 -15.54 16.05 -24.66
C LYS A 78 -14.02 15.91 -24.56
N GLU A 79 -13.40 16.55 -23.58
CA GLU A 79 -11.95 16.44 -23.35
C GLU A 79 -11.57 15.02 -22.90
N ILE A 80 -12.36 14.42 -22.00
CA ILE A 80 -12.19 13.02 -21.59
C ILE A 80 -12.32 12.08 -22.81
N SER A 81 -13.35 12.25 -23.63
CA SER A 81 -13.51 11.44 -24.86
C SER A 81 -12.39 11.67 -25.89
N LYS A 82 -11.73 12.83 -25.90
CA LYS A 82 -10.54 13.06 -26.72
C LYS A 82 -9.34 12.30 -26.14
N LEU A 83 -9.12 12.39 -24.83
CA LEU A 83 -8.07 11.65 -24.15
C LEU A 83 -8.22 10.14 -24.30
N GLU A 84 -9.44 9.61 -24.21
CA GLU A 84 -9.72 8.19 -24.46
C GLU A 84 -9.29 7.78 -25.88
N ARG A 85 -9.66 8.57 -26.90
CA ARG A 85 -9.23 8.30 -28.29
C ARG A 85 -7.71 8.33 -28.44
N ASP A 86 -7.04 9.28 -27.82
CA ASP A 86 -5.58 9.42 -27.89
C ASP A 86 -4.89 8.24 -27.16
N ILE A 87 -5.43 7.78 -26.03
CA ILE A 87 -4.95 6.58 -25.31
C ILE A 87 -5.14 5.32 -26.16
N TYR A 88 -6.29 5.17 -26.82
CA TYR A 88 -6.52 4.04 -27.73
C TYR A 88 -5.55 4.06 -28.92
N GLN A 89 -5.29 5.23 -29.50
CA GLN A 89 -4.30 5.37 -30.57
C GLN A 89 -2.89 5.02 -30.10
N LEU A 90 -2.47 5.51 -28.93
CA LEU A 90 -1.16 5.20 -28.36
C LEU A 90 -1.04 3.69 -28.04
N SER A 91 -2.09 3.09 -27.49
CA SER A 91 -2.12 1.64 -27.23
C SER A 91 -2.01 0.85 -28.53
N SER A 92 -2.65 1.30 -29.62
CA SER A 92 -2.53 0.68 -30.94
C SER A 92 -1.10 0.79 -31.47
N LEU A 93 -0.50 1.98 -31.42
CA LEU A 93 0.87 2.20 -31.87
C LEU A 93 1.89 1.39 -31.05
N LEU A 94 1.71 1.30 -29.74
CA LEU A 94 2.55 0.45 -28.88
C LEU A 94 2.40 -1.03 -29.21
N ASN A 95 1.19 -1.48 -29.53
CA ASN A 95 0.94 -2.85 -29.95
C ASN A 95 1.53 -3.14 -31.34
N GLU A 96 1.47 -2.18 -32.28
CA GLU A 96 2.14 -2.27 -33.58
C GLU A 96 3.66 -2.32 -33.43
N GLN A 97 4.25 -1.48 -32.57
CA GLN A 97 5.68 -1.51 -32.28
C GLN A 97 6.09 -2.83 -31.62
N LYS A 98 5.28 -3.33 -30.68
CA LYS A 98 5.51 -4.64 -30.06
C LYS A 98 5.50 -5.74 -31.12
N ASN A 99 4.50 -5.77 -32.00
CA ASN A 99 4.41 -6.76 -33.07
C ASN A 99 5.59 -6.64 -34.06
N LEU A 100 6.04 -5.43 -34.37
CA LEU A 100 7.23 -5.21 -35.21
C LEU A 100 8.49 -5.77 -34.53
N ILE A 101 8.66 -5.53 -33.23
CA ILE A 101 9.77 -6.05 -32.44
C ILE A 101 9.71 -7.58 -32.36
N GLU A 102 8.53 -8.16 -32.12
CA GLU A 102 8.32 -9.61 -32.11
C GLU A 102 8.66 -10.22 -33.48
N ASN A 103 8.20 -9.62 -34.59
CA ASN A 103 8.53 -10.06 -35.94
C ASN A 103 10.03 -9.94 -36.25
N LEU A 104 10.70 -8.86 -35.80
CA LEU A 104 12.15 -8.69 -35.95
C LEU A 104 12.93 -9.70 -35.10
N MET A 105 12.45 -10.03 -33.90
CA MET A 105 13.02 -11.06 -33.03
C MET A 105 12.89 -12.45 -33.66
N GLU A 106 11.74 -12.76 -34.26
CA GLU A 106 11.50 -14.01 -34.99
C GLU A 106 12.37 -14.12 -36.25
N MET A 107 12.57 -13.05 -37.01
CA MET A 107 13.47 -13.02 -38.17
C MET A 107 14.96 -13.08 -37.78
N SER A 108 15.33 -12.63 -36.58
CA SER A 108 16.71 -12.63 -36.08
C SER A 108 17.10 -13.93 -35.36
N GLY A 109 16.21 -14.93 -35.26
CA GLY A 109 16.49 -16.21 -34.59
C GLY A 109 16.79 -16.08 -33.10
N HIS A 110 16.21 -15.08 -32.42
CA HIS A 110 16.37 -14.89 -30.98
C HIS A 110 15.18 -15.49 -30.24
N ASP A 111 15.37 -16.69 -29.70
CA ASP A 111 14.35 -17.38 -28.91
C ASP A 111 13.92 -16.56 -27.69
N LYS A 112 12.60 -16.61 -27.47
CA LYS A 112 11.80 -15.98 -26.43
C LYS A 112 12.51 -15.85 -25.08
N ARG A 113 12.89 -14.61 -24.72
CA ARG A 113 12.90 -14.05 -23.34
C ARG A 113 13.30 -12.57 -23.39
N SER A 114 12.32 -11.69 -23.56
CA SER A 114 12.38 -10.34 -22.98
C SER A 114 11.04 -9.60 -23.10
N SER A 115 10.33 -9.52 -21.97
CA SER A 115 9.70 -8.26 -21.58
C SER A 115 9.69 -8.16 -20.06
N CYS A 116 10.36 -7.09 -19.60
CA CYS A 116 10.17 -6.35 -18.36
C CYS A 116 9.61 -7.08 -17.11
N SER A 117 10.51 -7.59 -16.29
CA SER A 117 10.49 -7.25 -14.87
C SER A 117 11.92 -7.15 -14.36
N THR A 118 12.30 -5.98 -13.89
CA THR A 118 13.56 -5.68 -13.21
C THR A 118 13.58 -6.45 -11.90
N SER A 119 14.06 -7.69 -11.96
CA SER A 119 14.48 -8.48 -10.82
C SER A 119 16.01 -8.35 -10.69
N LEU A 120 16.43 -7.63 -9.65
CA LEU A 120 17.81 -7.41 -9.23
C LEU A 120 18.48 -8.68 -8.69
N TYR A 121 18.40 -9.81 -9.39
CA TYR A 121 19.25 -10.99 -9.12
C TYR A 121 19.35 -11.84 -10.38
N SER A 122 20.30 -11.50 -11.27
CA SER A 122 20.88 -12.49 -12.18
C SER A 122 22.21 -12.00 -12.74
N SER A 123 23.30 -12.41 -12.10
CA SER A 123 24.68 -12.15 -12.53
C SER A 123 25.05 -12.85 -13.86
N SER A 124 24.11 -13.54 -14.51
CA SER A 124 24.39 -14.43 -15.66
C SER A 124 24.07 -13.82 -17.03
N SER A 125 23.29 -12.74 -17.12
CA SER A 125 22.96 -12.10 -18.40
C SER A 125 24.15 -11.32 -18.99
N GLY A 126 24.97 -10.68 -18.16
CA GLY A 126 26.19 -9.99 -18.60
C GLY A 126 27.27 -10.94 -19.14
N VAL A 127 27.37 -12.15 -18.59
CA VAL A 127 28.36 -13.16 -19.02
C VAL A 127 28.06 -13.67 -20.43
N ASN A 128 26.77 -13.89 -20.76
CA ASN A 128 26.39 -14.35 -22.10
C ASN A 128 26.63 -13.28 -23.17
N GLN A 129 26.37 -12.00 -22.85
CA GLN A 129 26.63 -10.89 -23.77
C GLN A 129 28.14 -10.66 -23.97
N GLN A 130 28.93 -10.76 -22.91
CA GLN A 130 30.39 -10.69 -22.94
C GLN A 130 30.99 -11.84 -23.77
N ASN A 131 30.50 -13.07 -23.58
CA ASN A 131 30.95 -14.24 -24.37
C ASN A 131 30.65 -14.06 -25.85
N GLN A 132 29.49 -13.51 -26.23
CA GLN A 132 29.16 -13.20 -27.62
C GLN A 132 30.11 -12.15 -28.22
N GLN A 133 30.43 -11.10 -27.48
CA GLN A 133 31.38 -10.06 -27.93
C GLN A 133 32.80 -10.62 -28.11
N LEU A 134 33.27 -11.46 -27.18
CA LEU A 134 34.57 -12.13 -27.28
C LEU A 134 34.65 -13.06 -28.49
N GLN A 135 33.57 -13.78 -28.82
CA GLN A 135 33.49 -14.62 -30.04
C GLN A 135 33.61 -13.78 -31.32
N ILE A 136 32.99 -12.59 -31.36
CA ILE A 136 33.12 -11.67 -32.51
C ILE A 136 34.57 -11.18 -32.66
N VAL A 137 35.23 -10.85 -31.54
CA VAL A 137 36.64 -10.42 -31.55
C VAL A 137 37.55 -11.56 -32.03
N MET A 138 37.35 -12.79 -31.54
CA MET A 138 38.10 -13.98 -31.99
C MET A 138 37.87 -14.30 -33.47
N GLN A 139 36.68 -14.02 -34.01
CA GLN A 139 36.42 -14.18 -35.44
C GLN A 139 37.12 -13.08 -36.26
N LYS A 140 37.21 -11.84 -35.77
CA LYS A 140 37.73 -10.72 -36.56
C LYS A 140 39.25 -10.52 -36.49
N MET A 141 39.89 -10.94 -35.40
CA MET A 141 41.33 -10.73 -35.19
C MET A 141 42.07 -12.05 -34.93
N ASP A 142 43.09 -12.30 -35.74
CA ASP A 142 44.06 -13.39 -35.57
C ASP A 142 45.09 -13.04 -34.49
N GLY A 143 45.51 -14.03 -33.70
CA GLY A 143 46.45 -13.84 -32.59
C GLY A 143 45.85 -13.29 -31.28
N VAL A 144 44.54 -13.02 -31.22
CA VAL A 144 43.86 -12.55 -29.98
C VAL A 144 43.82 -13.61 -28.88
N ALA A 145 43.80 -14.89 -29.24
CA ALA A 145 43.63 -15.98 -28.29
C ALA A 145 44.74 -16.03 -27.22
N SER A 146 46.00 -15.74 -27.58
CA SER A 146 47.11 -15.70 -26.61
C SER A 146 46.96 -14.52 -25.64
N VAL A 147 46.47 -13.38 -26.13
CA VAL A 147 46.24 -12.20 -25.30
C VAL A 147 45.09 -12.42 -24.35
N LEU A 148 43.92 -12.91 -24.83
CA LEU A 148 42.76 -13.24 -24.00
C LEU A 148 43.08 -14.25 -22.90
N ASN A 149 43.94 -15.24 -23.20
CA ASN A 149 44.39 -16.22 -22.19
C ASN A 149 45.30 -15.61 -21.11
N SER A 150 45.92 -14.46 -21.38
CA SER A 150 46.71 -13.71 -20.38
C SER A 150 45.92 -12.65 -19.62
N LEU A 151 44.67 -12.35 -20.02
CA LEU A 151 43.81 -11.39 -19.34
C LEU A 151 43.18 -12.03 -18.09
N GLY A 152 43.05 -11.25 -17.02
CA GLY A 152 42.39 -11.69 -15.79
C GLY A 152 40.87 -11.89 -15.98
N GLU A 153 40.25 -12.66 -15.08
CA GLU A 153 38.80 -12.99 -15.07
C GLU A 153 37.85 -11.76 -15.03
N TYR A 154 38.40 -10.56 -14.80
CA TYR A 154 37.67 -9.31 -14.68
C TYR A 154 37.73 -8.41 -15.92
N GLU A 155 38.51 -8.78 -16.96
CA GLU A 155 38.60 -7.97 -18.17
C GLU A 155 37.38 -8.15 -19.07
N ARG A 156 36.72 -7.04 -19.36
CA ARG A 156 35.54 -6.97 -20.23
C ARG A 156 35.84 -6.13 -21.46
N VAL A 157 35.16 -6.44 -22.56
CA VAL A 157 35.24 -5.67 -23.80
C VAL A 157 34.30 -4.49 -23.64
N LEU A 158 34.85 -3.27 -23.66
CA LEU A 158 34.07 -2.05 -23.53
C LEU A 158 33.58 -1.58 -24.90
N LEU A 159 34.46 -1.59 -25.91
CA LEU A 159 34.18 -1.12 -27.27
C LEU A 159 35.02 -1.88 -28.30
N GLN A 160 34.48 -1.99 -29.51
CA GLN A 160 35.18 -2.55 -30.68
C GLN A 160 34.80 -1.77 -31.94
N GLY A 161 35.76 -1.52 -32.84
CA GLY A 161 35.51 -0.67 -34.01
C GLY A 161 36.63 -0.70 -35.05
N GLN A 162 36.28 -0.42 -36.31
CA GLN A 162 37.22 -0.30 -37.42
C GLN A 162 37.54 1.17 -37.70
N PHE A 163 38.81 1.48 -37.90
CA PHE A 163 39.35 2.82 -38.12
C PHE A 163 40.20 2.82 -39.39
N VAL A 164 40.46 3.99 -39.96
CA VAL A 164 41.46 4.15 -41.03
C VAL A 164 42.69 4.82 -40.44
N LEU A 165 43.84 4.13 -40.49
CA LEU A 165 45.12 4.68 -40.08
C LEU A 165 45.61 5.65 -41.16
N LEU A 166 46.03 6.83 -40.72
CA LEU A 166 46.62 7.87 -41.55
C LEU A 166 48.13 7.87 -41.35
N ASP A 167 48.85 8.20 -42.42
CA ASP A 167 50.29 8.41 -42.36
C ASP A 167 50.63 9.70 -41.58
N ALA A 168 51.66 9.65 -40.74
CA ALA A 168 51.98 10.74 -39.80
C ALA A 168 52.47 12.02 -40.51
N ASP A 169 53.11 11.86 -41.68
CA ASP A 169 53.71 12.98 -42.43
C ASP A 169 52.77 13.48 -43.54
N SER A 170 52.13 12.57 -44.29
CA SER A 170 51.28 12.94 -45.43
C SER A 170 49.79 13.12 -45.11
N MET A 171 49.33 12.69 -43.92
CA MET A 171 47.91 12.66 -43.52
C MET A 171 46.99 11.96 -44.55
N LEU A 172 47.57 11.09 -45.39
CA LEU A 172 46.83 10.29 -46.36
C LEU A 172 46.42 8.93 -45.75
N PRO A 173 45.27 8.37 -46.16
CA PRO A 173 44.78 7.10 -45.64
C PRO A 173 45.70 5.94 -46.07
N LYS A 174 46.23 5.19 -45.09
CA LYS A 174 47.17 4.08 -45.32
C LYS A 174 46.45 2.74 -45.44
N HIS A 175 45.79 2.29 -44.39
CA HIS A 175 44.98 1.06 -44.39
C HIS A 175 43.96 1.06 -43.22
N SER A 176 43.00 0.14 -43.23
CA SER A 176 42.08 0.00 -42.10
C SER A 176 42.72 -0.76 -40.93
N VAL A 177 42.41 -0.35 -39.70
CA VAL A 177 42.86 -0.93 -38.43
C VAL A 177 41.64 -1.30 -37.60
N TYR A 178 41.70 -2.38 -36.82
CA TYR A 178 40.65 -2.76 -35.89
C TYR A 178 41.10 -2.50 -34.45
N LEU A 179 40.32 -1.73 -33.68
CA LEU A 179 40.60 -1.42 -32.28
C LEU A 179 39.61 -2.15 -31.38
N VAL A 180 40.11 -2.74 -30.30
CA VAL A 180 39.30 -3.34 -29.24
C VAL A 180 39.76 -2.80 -27.89
N LEU A 181 38.85 -2.12 -27.20
CA LEU A 181 39.08 -1.59 -25.86
C LEU A 181 38.57 -2.58 -24.82
N PHE A 182 39.48 -3.05 -23.97
CA PHE A 182 39.20 -3.80 -22.76
C PHE A 182 39.17 -2.86 -21.55
N THR A 183 38.79 -3.40 -20.39
CA THR A 183 38.79 -2.67 -19.11
C THR A 183 40.15 -2.05 -18.78
N ASN A 184 41.24 -2.76 -19.06
CA ASN A 184 42.60 -2.33 -18.70
C ASN A 184 43.56 -2.19 -19.90
N ASN A 185 43.16 -2.65 -21.09
CA ASN A 185 44.04 -2.78 -22.25
C ASN A 185 43.36 -2.30 -23.54
N LEU A 186 44.13 -1.81 -24.50
CA LEU A 186 43.69 -1.49 -25.86
C LEU A 186 44.46 -2.35 -26.86
N LEU A 187 43.74 -3.13 -27.67
CA LEU A 187 44.31 -3.91 -28.76
C LEU A 187 44.18 -3.17 -30.09
N VAL A 188 45.26 -3.22 -30.88
CA VAL A 188 45.34 -2.65 -32.22
C VAL A 188 45.68 -3.76 -33.22
N GLY A 189 44.75 -4.02 -34.14
CA GLY A 189 44.88 -5.02 -35.20
C GLY A 189 45.12 -4.38 -36.57
N HIS A 190 46.19 -4.80 -37.26
CA HIS A 190 46.49 -4.39 -38.63
C HIS A 190 45.91 -5.41 -39.64
N PRO A 191 45.69 -5.04 -40.91
CA PRO A 191 45.18 -5.98 -41.89
C PRO A 191 46.25 -7.03 -42.22
N THR A 192 45.85 -8.31 -42.24
CA THR A 192 46.79 -9.42 -42.51
C THR A 192 47.31 -9.34 -43.95
N PRO A 193 48.64 -9.26 -44.19
CA PRO A 193 49.19 -9.14 -45.54
C PRO A 193 48.97 -10.44 -46.32
N GLY A 194 48.27 -10.36 -47.46
CA GLY A 194 48.00 -11.51 -48.37
C GLY A 194 46.57 -12.07 -48.34
N SER A 195 45.60 -11.36 -47.76
CA SER A 195 44.23 -11.86 -47.60
C SER A 195 43.40 -11.79 -48.89
N VAL A 196 42.95 -12.95 -49.39
CA VAL A 196 41.86 -13.09 -50.36
C VAL A 196 40.53 -13.04 -49.60
N ALA A 197 39.48 -12.49 -50.22
CA ALA A 197 38.19 -12.09 -49.65
C ALA A 197 37.40 -13.10 -48.77
N HIS A 198 37.89 -14.32 -48.51
CA HIS A 198 37.22 -15.39 -47.74
C HIS A 198 38.08 -16.02 -46.61
N GLN A 199 39.03 -15.29 -46.02
CA GLN A 199 39.73 -15.77 -44.82
C GLN A 199 38.93 -15.59 -43.53
N ARG A 200 39.13 -16.49 -42.57
CA ARG A 200 38.44 -16.53 -41.27
C ARG A 200 38.78 -15.34 -40.35
N HIS A 201 39.93 -14.68 -40.53
CA HIS A 201 40.41 -13.58 -39.67
C HIS A 201 41.01 -12.43 -40.51
N PRO A 202 40.30 -11.30 -40.70
CA PRO A 202 40.74 -10.19 -41.55
C PRO A 202 41.84 -9.29 -40.97
N PHE A 203 42.03 -9.27 -39.65
CA PHE A 203 43.04 -8.45 -38.98
C PHE A 203 43.96 -9.34 -38.12
N SER A 204 45.22 -8.98 -37.94
CA SER A 204 46.14 -9.62 -36.98
C SER A 204 46.46 -8.65 -35.85
N VAL A 205 46.49 -9.13 -34.60
CA VAL A 205 46.88 -8.31 -33.44
C VAL A 205 48.36 -7.97 -33.56
N VAL A 206 48.66 -6.66 -33.56
CA VAL A 206 50.05 -6.17 -33.61
C VAL A 206 50.46 -5.52 -32.31
N HIS A 207 49.56 -4.77 -31.66
CA HIS A 207 49.87 -4.06 -30.42
C HIS A 207 48.82 -4.31 -29.33
N ASN A 208 49.31 -4.47 -28.10
CA ASN A 208 48.52 -4.49 -26.86
C ASN A 208 49.09 -3.44 -25.92
N TYR A 209 48.30 -2.41 -25.61
CA TYR A 209 48.74 -1.30 -24.77
C TYR A 209 47.92 -1.21 -23.48
N PRO A 210 48.56 -1.09 -22.31
CA PRO A 210 47.84 -0.84 -21.07
C PRO A 210 47.23 0.56 -21.12
N ILE A 211 46.01 0.71 -20.61
CA ILE A 211 45.25 1.96 -20.69
C ILE A 211 45.96 3.16 -20.01
N GLU A 212 46.86 2.87 -19.07
CA GLU A 212 47.66 3.84 -18.32
C GLU A 212 48.66 4.60 -19.20
N SER A 213 49.26 3.94 -20.19
CA SER A 213 50.28 4.54 -21.06
C SER A 213 49.71 5.22 -22.30
N LEU A 214 48.38 5.19 -22.47
CA LEU A 214 47.70 5.68 -23.67
C LEU A 214 47.11 7.07 -23.44
N ALA A 215 47.10 7.93 -24.45
CA ALA A 215 46.24 9.12 -24.45
C ALA A 215 45.54 9.26 -25.80
N LEU A 216 44.21 9.33 -25.77
CA LEU A 216 43.38 9.53 -26.96
C LEU A 216 43.00 11.01 -27.04
N VAL A 217 43.55 11.73 -28.02
CA VAL A 217 43.40 13.18 -28.17
C VAL A 217 42.53 13.51 -29.38
N ASN A 218 41.55 14.38 -29.16
CA ASN A 218 40.72 14.92 -30.23
C ASN A 218 41.51 15.94 -31.06
N VAL A 219 41.84 15.59 -32.30
CA VAL A 219 42.42 16.55 -33.26
C VAL A 219 41.26 17.33 -33.90
N LYS A 220 41.23 18.65 -33.66
CA LYS A 220 40.40 19.60 -34.40
C LYS A 220 41.25 20.13 -35.55
N GLY A 221 40.75 20.04 -36.79
CA GLY A 221 41.49 20.43 -37.98
C GLY A 221 42.09 21.81 -37.84
N VAL A 222 43.42 21.89 -37.78
CA VAL A 222 44.17 23.15 -37.81
C VAL A 222 44.20 23.60 -39.25
N GLY A 223 43.59 24.74 -39.54
CA GLY A 223 43.46 25.27 -40.90
C GLY A 223 44.82 25.56 -41.54
N THR A 224 45.00 25.08 -42.76
CA THR A 224 46.00 25.60 -43.69
C THR A 224 45.32 26.53 -44.68
N VAL A 225 45.65 27.81 -44.55
CA VAL A 225 45.38 28.88 -45.52
C VAL A 225 46.06 28.54 -46.85
N THR A 226 45.29 28.44 -47.94
CA THR A 226 45.46 29.22 -49.19
C THR A 226 44.35 28.88 -50.20
N SER A 227 43.57 29.92 -50.53
CA SER A 227 42.92 30.24 -51.81
C SER A 227 42.02 29.22 -52.55
N ASP A 228 40.75 29.64 -52.64
CA ASP A 228 39.97 29.80 -53.87
C ASP A 228 39.49 28.54 -54.62
N ILE A 229 38.27 28.12 -54.29
CA ILE A 229 37.11 27.86 -55.18
C ILE A 229 36.11 27.01 -54.37
N GLY A 230 34.87 27.50 -54.29
CA GLY A 230 33.85 27.04 -53.36
C GLY A 230 33.64 25.52 -53.32
N THR A 231 33.97 24.92 -52.17
CA THR A 231 33.40 23.68 -51.67
C THR A 231 33.33 23.75 -50.13
N ASN A 232 32.25 23.21 -49.58
CA ASN A 232 31.76 23.42 -48.22
C ASN A 232 32.78 23.19 -47.07
N PRO A 233 32.79 24.00 -46.00
CA PRO A 233 33.61 23.78 -44.80
C PRO A 233 33.02 22.69 -43.87
N SER A 234 32.47 21.60 -44.42
CA SER A 234 31.68 20.60 -43.68
C SER A 234 32.29 19.20 -43.62
N ALA A 235 33.56 19.02 -43.99
CA ALA A 235 34.29 17.81 -43.68
C ALA A 235 35.06 18.02 -42.38
N GLU A 236 34.37 18.01 -41.22
CA GLU A 236 35.04 17.72 -39.95
C GLU A 236 35.70 16.35 -40.11
N GLN A 237 36.97 16.31 -40.47
CA GLN A 237 37.71 15.05 -40.55
C GLN A 237 37.65 14.47 -39.14
N HIS A 238 36.92 13.37 -38.96
CA HIS A 238 36.66 12.73 -37.66
C HIS A 238 37.95 12.05 -37.13
N LEU A 239 38.98 12.86 -36.91
CA LEU A 239 40.34 12.47 -36.58
C LEU A 239 40.54 12.36 -35.08
N VAL A 240 41.25 11.33 -34.68
CA VAL A 240 41.66 11.07 -33.31
C VAL A 240 43.13 10.69 -33.32
N GLN A 241 43.92 11.29 -32.43
CA GLN A 241 45.32 10.97 -32.27
C GLN A 241 45.47 10.06 -31.06
N LEU A 242 46.01 8.86 -31.30
CA LEU A 242 46.38 7.92 -30.25
C LEU A 242 47.87 8.11 -29.95
N LEU A 243 48.16 8.67 -28.77
CA LEU A 243 49.51 8.88 -28.26
C LEU A 243 49.94 7.66 -27.44
N VAL A 244 51.00 6.99 -27.88
CA VAL A 244 51.58 5.84 -27.20
C VAL A 244 53.10 5.95 -27.20
N PHE A 245 53.69 6.53 -26.16
CA PHE A 245 55.12 6.85 -26.15
C PHE A 245 56.01 5.64 -26.51
N PRO A 246 56.91 5.74 -27.52
CA PRO A 246 57.33 6.94 -28.26
C PRO A 246 56.53 7.27 -29.54
N ASP A 247 55.59 6.41 -29.95
CA ASP A 247 54.87 6.47 -31.22
C ASP A 247 53.56 7.30 -31.14
N GLN A 248 53.12 7.83 -32.29
CA GLN A 248 51.84 8.54 -32.43
C GLN A 248 51.09 8.04 -33.66
N MET A 249 49.81 7.72 -33.50
CA MET A 249 48.96 7.24 -34.59
C MET A 249 47.78 8.19 -34.82
N PHE A 250 47.54 8.55 -36.09
CA PHE A 250 46.37 9.32 -36.49
C PHE A 250 45.30 8.39 -37.06
N LEU A 251 44.12 8.41 -36.47
CA LEU A 251 43.01 7.52 -36.78
C LEU A 251 41.81 8.33 -37.27
N ARG A 252 41.29 7.96 -38.44
CA ARG A 252 40.03 8.51 -38.96
C ARG A 252 38.87 7.59 -38.58
N CYS A 253 37.90 8.13 -37.86
CA CYS A 253 36.64 7.47 -37.54
C CYS A 253 35.67 7.59 -38.72
N GLU A 254 34.74 6.63 -38.83
CA GLU A 254 33.69 6.67 -39.87
C GLU A 254 32.71 7.82 -39.66
N ASN A 255 32.29 8.04 -38.41
CA ASN A 255 31.28 9.02 -38.03
C ASN A 255 31.71 9.85 -36.81
N GLY A 256 31.25 11.10 -36.71
CA GLY A 256 31.49 11.95 -35.52
C GLY A 256 30.90 11.40 -34.22
N ARG A 257 29.83 10.58 -34.31
CA ARG A 257 29.28 9.84 -33.17
C ARG A 257 30.28 8.82 -32.62
N MET A 258 30.93 8.06 -33.49
CA MET A 258 31.95 7.07 -33.12
C MET A 258 33.14 7.75 -32.45
N LYS A 259 33.60 8.89 -32.99
CA LYS A 259 34.67 9.69 -32.38
C LYS A 259 34.34 10.12 -30.94
N ARG A 260 33.11 10.59 -30.69
CA ARG A 260 32.67 11.01 -29.35
C ARG A 260 32.57 9.83 -28.38
N GLU A 261 31.95 8.75 -28.83
CA GLU A 261 31.77 7.52 -28.04
C GLU A 261 33.10 6.92 -27.60
N TRP A 262 34.10 6.88 -28.50
CA TRP A 262 35.43 6.37 -28.17
C TRP A 262 36.20 7.27 -27.20
N LEU A 263 36.07 8.60 -27.30
CA LEU A 263 36.70 9.53 -26.35
C LEU A 263 36.08 9.40 -24.96
N GLU A 264 34.75 9.41 -24.86
CA GLU A 264 34.02 9.28 -23.60
C GLU A 264 34.33 7.95 -22.89
N GLN A 265 34.33 6.85 -23.64
CA GLN A 265 34.54 5.52 -23.05
C GLN A 265 35.99 5.24 -22.67
N MET A 266 36.97 5.83 -23.38
CA MET A 266 38.38 5.80 -22.96
C MET A 266 38.59 6.62 -21.69
N GLU A 267 37.96 7.79 -21.56
CA GLU A 267 38.04 8.62 -20.35
C GLU A 267 37.38 7.91 -19.15
N GLU A 268 36.22 7.32 -19.38
CA GLU A 268 35.47 6.60 -18.36
C GLU A 268 36.18 5.30 -17.91
N ALA A 269 36.82 4.58 -18.83
CA ALA A 269 37.65 3.43 -18.47
C ALA A 269 38.84 3.83 -17.58
N LYS A 270 39.50 4.96 -17.87
CA LYS A 270 40.56 5.50 -17.01
C LYS A 270 40.07 5.95 -15.63
N ARG A 271 38.89 6.61 -15.57
CA ARG A 271 38.27 7.04 -14.30
C ARG A 271 37.99 5.85 -13.38
N ARG A 272 37.36 4.79 -13.91
CA ARG A 272 37.09 3.55 -13.17
C ARG A 272 38.35 2.87 -12.65
N GLN A 273 39.42 2.83 -13.45
CA GLN A 273 40.70 2.27 -13.01
C GLN A 273 41.31 3.05 -11.82
N GLN A 274 41.10 4.38 -11.79
CA GLN A 274 41.58 5.23 -10.69
C GLN A 274 40.77 5.04 -9.41
N GLU A 275 39.44 4.89 -9.51
CA GLU A 275 38.55 4.60 -8.39
C GLU A 275 38.83 3.24 -7.75
N GLU A 276 39.02 2.19 -8.56
CA GLU A 276 39.38 0.85 -8.08
C GLU A 276 40.71 0.86 -7.30
N ARG A 277 41.70 1.62 -7.78
CA ARG A 277 42.98 1.81 -7.07
C ARG A 277 42.81 2.55 -5.74
N ALA A 278 41.89 3.52 -5.68
CA ALA A 278 41.58 4.21 -4.43
C ALA A 278 40.95 3.25 -3.41
N LEU A 279 40.01 2.41 -3.84
CA LEU A 279 39.39 1.37 -3.01
C LEU A 279 40.41 0.34 -2.50
N VAL A 280 41.34 -0.12 -3.35
CA VAL A 280 42.40 -1.06 -2.93
C VAL A 280 43.34 -0.43 -1.90
N ARG A 281 43.67 0.86 -2.05
CA ARG A 281 44.47 1.60 -1.06
C ARG A 281 43.73 1.68 0.28
N GLN A 282 42.45 2.04 0.27
CA GLN A 282 41.62 2.08 1.48
C GLN A 282 41.49 0.69 2.14
N ALA A 283 41.28 -0.38 1.36
CA ALA A 283 41.21 -1.74 1.87
C ALA A 283 42.54 -2.21 2.49
N THR A 284 43.67 -1.83 1.90
CA THR A 284 45.01 -2.12 2.44
C THR A 284 45.26 -1.39 3.77
N ILE A 285 44.79 -0.15 3.88
CA ILE A 285 44.84 0.64 5.11
C ILE A 285 43.95 -0.01 6.19
N ARG A 286 42.72 -0.40 5.86
CA ARG A 286 41.81 -1.14 6.77
C ARG A 286 42.43 -2.46 7.24
N ALA A 287 43.05 -3.24 6.35
CA ALA A 287 43.72 -4.49 6.71
C ALA A 287 44.91 -4.26 7.67
N ARG A 288 45.70 -3.20 7.46
CA ARG A 288 46.75 -2.79 8.41
C ARG A 288 46.16 -2.39 9.76
N ARG A 289 45.03 -1.68 9.79
CA ARG A 289 44.33 -1.27 11.02
C ARG A 289 43.78 -2.46 11.81
N CYS A 290 43.18 -3.45 11.16
CA CYS A 290 42.73 -4.69 11.81
C CYS A 290 43.90 -5.50 12.43
N ASN A 291 45.05 -5.53 11.76
CA ASN A 291 46.25 -6.15 12.32
C ASN A 291 46.79 -5.38 13.53
N LEU A 292 46.69 -4.04 13.53
CA LEU A 292 47.04 -3.23 14.69
C LEU A 292 46.09 -3.49 15.87
N LEU A 293 44.78 -3.53 15.62
CA LEU A 293 43.74 -3.80 16.62
C LEU A 293 43.88 -5.17 17.28
N SER A 294 44.13 -6.21 16.49
CA SER A 294 44.40 -7.56 17.03
C SER A 294 45.69 -7.61 17.85
N SER A 295 46.70 -6.81 17.50
CA SER A 295 47.93 -6.68 18.29
C SER A 295 47.72 -5.96 19.62
N ILE A 296 46.79 -4.98 19.68
CA ILE A 296 46.43 -4.23 20.89
C ILE A 296 45.55 -5.08 21.82
N ALA A 297 44.56 -5.80 21.28
CA ALA A 297 43.71 -6.72 22.04
C ALA A 297 44.52 -7.83 22.74
N ASN A 298 45.60 -8.30 22.10
CA ASN A 298 46.52 -9.30 22.67
C ASN A 298 47.48 -8.75 23.73
N ARG A 299 47.52 -7.42 23.97
CA ARG A 299 48.39 -6.78 24.99
C ARG A 299 47.71 -6.58 26.34
N VAL A 300 46.44 -6.96 26.52
CA VAL A 300 45.79 -6.93 27.85
C VAL A 300 46.43 -7.99 28.75
N PRO A 301 47.06 -7.64 29.89
CA PRO A 301 47.61 -8.62 30.82
C PRO A 301 46.48 -9.43 31.47
N GLN A 302 46.56 -10.76 31.36
CA GLN A 302 45.74 -11.70 32.11
C GLN A 302 46.05 -11.64 33.62
N GLU A 303 45.57 -10.64 34.35
CA GLU A 303 45.69 -10.60 35.83
C GLU A 303 44.48 -11.19 36.59
N GLN A 304 43.50 -11.79 35.92
CA GLN A 304 42.32 -12.35 36.59
C GLN A 304 42.14 -13.88 36.49
N ARG A 305 43.19 -14.65 36.13
CA ARG A 305 43.09 -16.13 36.07
C ARG A 305 43.88 -16.91 37.12
N LYS A 306 44.38 -16.26 38.18
CA LYS A 306 44.96 -16.93 39.38
C LYS A 306 44.50 -16.30 40.71
N LYS A 307 43.19 -16.07 40.87
CA LYS A 307 42.56 -15.81 42.19
C LYS A 307 41.32 -16.67 42.37
N ASN A 308 41.46 -17.98 42.20
CA ASN A 308 40.48 -18.94 42.70
C ASN A 308 41.11 -20.33 42.86
N ARG A 309 42.05 -20.42 43.81
CA ARG A 309 42.40 -21.67 44.47
C ARG A 309 43.22 -21.33 45.71
N ASN A 310 42.55 -21.41 46.85
CA ASN A 310 43.05 -21.45 48.23
C ASN A 310 42.39 -20.37 49.09
N ASN A 311 41.18 -20.69 49.56
CA ASN A 311 40.76 -20.22 50.86
C ASN A 311 40.17 -21.43 51.61
N GLY A 312 40.97 -21.97 52.53
CA GLY A 312 40.66 -23.13 53.35
C GLY A 312 41.56 -23.13 54.57
N GLN A 313 41.05 -22.52 55.64
CA GLN A 313 41.37 -22.77 57.05
C GLN A 313 42.71 -22.26 57.62
N SER A 314 42.61 -21.09 58.26
CA SER A 314 42.94 -20.81 59.67
C SER A 314 43.78 -21.84 60.44
N LYS A 315 44.92 -21.42 61.01
CA LYS A 315 45.14 -21.29 62.47
C LYS A 315 46.62 -21.08 62.88
N ILE A 316 46.79 -20.10 63.78
CA ILE A 316 47.65 -20.08 64.99
C ILE A 316 49.17 -19.88 64.86
N GLY A 317 49.61 -18.75 65.46
CA GLY A 317 50.84 -18.57 66.24
C GLY A 317 52.12 -18.31 65.44
N ARG A 318 53.11 -17.56 65.91
CA ARG A 318 53.38 -16.77 67.11
C ARG A 318 54.81 -16.24 66.92
N ALA A 319 55.07 -14.98 67.29
CA ALA A 319 56.39 -14.40 67.60
C ALA A 319 57.41 -14.33 66.44
N GLU A 320 58.32 -13.37 66.33
CA GLU A 320 58.73 -12.20 67.11
C GLU A 320 59.79 -11.46 66.25
N THR A 321 59.98 -10.16 66.52
CA THR A 321 61.26 -9.38 66.37
C THR A 321 61.81 -9.15 64.94
N THR A 322 62.31 -7.98 64.52
CA THR A 322 62.82 -6.77 65.18
C THR A 322 63.07 -5.69 64.11
N ASP A 323 62.80 -4.43 64.49
CA ASP A 323 63.58 -3.21 64.30
C ASP A 323 63.97 -2.59 62.94
N ASN A 324 63.57 -1.31 62.86
CA ASN A 324 64.28 -0.09 62.47
C ASN A 324 64.77 0.11 61.01
N MET A 325 64.29 1.11 60.27
CA MET A 325 64.44 2.58 60.36
C MET A 325 65.72 3.12 59.68
N THR A 326 65.53 4.24 58.96
CA THR A 326 66.49 5.28 58.52
C THR A 326 67.32 5.11 57.23
N THR A 327 66.90 5.89 56.22
CA THR A 327 67.61 6.99 55.53
C THR A 327 69.11 6.94 55.19
N GLU A 328 69.35 7.33 53.93
CA GLU A 328 70.37 8.27 53.40
C GLU A 328 71.73 7.76 52.87
N GLU A 329 71.87 8.06 51.56
CA GLU A 329 73.00 8.68 50.85
C GLU A 329 74.29 7.93 50.44
N ASN A 330 74.62 8.23 49.18
CA ASN A 330 75.92 8.32 48.51
C ASN A 330 76.57 7.07 47.88
N GLY A 331 76.59 7.12 46.53
CA GLY A 331 77.86 7.30 45.82
C GLY A 331 78.29 6.21 44.83
N GLY A 332 78.36 6.56 43.54
CA GLY A 332 79.47 6.13 42.67
C GLY A 332 79.25 5.02 41.64
N ASP A 333 78.79 5.44 40.45
CA ASP A 333 79.29 5.11 39.09
C ASP A 333 79.38 3.65 38.56
N GLY A 334 78.95 3.46 37.30
CA GLY A 334 79.15 2.21 36.55
C GLY A 334 78.04 1.80 35.56
N THR A 335 77.92 2.49 34.43
CA THR A 335 77.54 1.99 33.07
C THR A 335 76.66 0.72 32.90
N GLY A 336 75.44 0.87 32.36
CA GLY A 336 74.59 -0.22 31.80
C GLY A 336 73.17 0.24 31.42
N PRO A 337 72.47 -0.36 30.43
CA PRO A 337 71.73 0.37 29.41
C PRO A 337 70.32 0.85 29.81
N LYS A 338 69.93 2.00 29.22
CA LYS A 338 68.58 2.56 29.22
C LYS A 338 67.55 1.52 28.76
N GLY A 339 66.77 0.98 29.68
CA GLY A 339 65.47 0.37 29.39
C GLY A 339 64.49 1.45 28.96
N GLN A 340 64.19 1.50 27.66
CA GLN A 340 63.22 2.41 27.07
C GLN A 340 61.82 2.21 27.69
N ARG A 341 61.19 3.32 28.05
CA ARG A 341 59.80 3.42 28.49
C ARG A 341 58.84 2.97 27.38
N PRO A 342 57.68 2.38 27.70
CA PRO A 342 56.60 2.12 26.74
C PRO A 342 55.78 3.41 26.48
N MET A 343 56.42 4.50 26.07
CA MET A 343 55.73 5.77 25.74
C MET A 343 55.34 5.88 24.25
N ALA A 344 56.08 5.24 23.35
CA ALA A 344 55.86 5.37 21.90
C ALA A 344 54.54 4.73 21.41
N ALA A 345 54.10 3.64 22.05
CA ALA A 345 52.87 2.94 21.64
C ALA A 345 51.60 3.78 21.87
N ASN A 346 51.55 4.60 22.94
CA ASN A 346 50.40 5.47 23.19
C ASN A 346 50.35 6.64 22.19
N GLU A 347 51.50 7.19 21.77
CA GLU A 347 51.53 8.28 20.79
C GLU A 347 51.09 7.81 19.40
N GLU A 348 51.55 6.64 18.96
CA GLU A 348 51.07 5.97 17.74
C GLU A 348 49.56 5.69 17.83
N ASP A 349 49.09 5.23 19.01
CA ASP A 349 47.68 4.97 19.29
C ASP A 349 46.80 6.23 19.20
N THR A 350 47.32 7.38 19.61
CA THR A 350 46.61 8.66 19.52
C THR A 350 46.68 9.29 18.13
N ALA A 351 47.75 9.05 17.37
CA ALA A 351 47.93 9.57 16.02
C ALA A 351 46.96 8.89 15.04
N TRP A 352 46.79 7.57 15.10
CA TRP A 352 45.84 6.87 14.23
C TRP A 352 44.38 7.23 14.56
N LEU A 353 44.04 7.44 15.83
CA LEU A 353 42.69 7.89 16.22
C LEU A 353 42.38 9.28 15.67
N ASN A 354 43.35 10.20 15.63
CA ASN A 354 43.16 11.51 15.00
C ASN A 354 43.03 11.41 13.47
N GLU A 355 43.76 10.52 12.82
CA GLU A 355 43.60 10.26 11.38
C GLU A 355 42.22 9.67 11.08
N LEU A 356 41.73 8.74 11.91
CA LEU A 356 40.38 8.18 11.80
C LEU A 356 39.30 9.25 11.95
N VAL A 357 39.46 10.23 12.85
CA VAL A 357 38.53 11.37 12.97
C VAL A 357 38.45 12.16 11.67
N ASN A 358 39.59 12.41 11.01
CA ASN A 358 39.63 13.17 9.77
C ASN A 358 39.01 12.39 8.61
N GLU A 359 39.31 11.09 8.49
CA GLU A 359 38.70 10.22 7.48
C GLU A 359 37.19 10.06 7.70
N LEU A 360 36.76 9.93 8.95
CA LEU A 360 35.34 9.85 9.27
C LEU A 360 34.59 11.12 8.85
N GLN A 361 35.19 12.31 9.01
CA GLN A 361 34.61 13.55 8.52
C GLN A 361 34.56 13.63 6.99
N ASP A 362 35.59 13.13 6.32
CA ASP A 362 35.60 13.03 4.86
C ASP A 362 34.49 12.10 4.35
N VAL A 363 34.33 10.92 4.96
CA VAL A 363 33.27 9.95 4.63
C VAL A 363 31.87 10.51 4.91
N ILE A 364 31.69 11.26 6.01
CA ILE A 364 30.43 11.96 6.30
C ILE A 364 30.13 13.01 5.22
N SER A 365 31.14 13.72 4.73
CA SER A 365 30.96 14.72 3.66
C SER A 365 30.48 14.09 2.34
N HIS A 366 30.96 12.88 2.04
CA HIS A 366 30.56 12.10 0.86
C HIS A 366 29.25 11.30 1.05
N ARG A 367 28.57 11.42 2.20
CA ARG A 367 27.30 10.73 2.51
C ARG A 367 27.38 9.18 2.53
N HIS A 368 28.57 8.59 2.66
CA HIS A 368 28.75 7.15 2.77
C HIS A 368 28.52 6.66 4.22
N MET A 369 27.26 6.58 4.64
CA MET A 369 26.89 6.32 6.03
C MET A 369 27.25 4.91 6.54
N ASP A 370 27.25 3.89 5.67
CA ASP A 370 27.65 2.53 6.05
C ASP A 370 29.08 2.51 6.57
N GLU A 371 30.00 3.09 5.80
CA GLU A 371 31.42 3.13 6.14
C GLU A 371 31.66 4.01 7.37
N ALA A 372 30.90 5.10 7.52
CA ALA A 372 30.97 5.96 8.70
C ALA A 372 30.57 5.20 9.98
N VAL A 373 29.53 4.36 9.90
CA VAL A 373 29.06 3.55 11.04
C VAL A 373 30.04 2.43 11.37
N ASP A 374 30.62 1.77 10.36
CA ASP A 374 31.65 0.75 10.56
C ASP A 374 32.88 1.33 11.27
N MET A 375 33.37 2.50 10.83
CA MET A 375 34.48 3.20 11.48
C MET A 375 34.14 3.65 12.92
N LEU A 376 32.88 4.02 13.20
CA LEU A 376 32.43 4.34 14.56
C LEU A 376 32.35 3.09 15.45
N LEU A 377 31.96 1.94 14.90
CA LEU A 377 31.96 0.66 15.61
C LEU A 377 33.40 0.19 15.89
N GLU A 378 34.32 0.40 14.96
CA GLU A 378 35.75 0.19 15.17
C GLU A 378 36.26 1.05 16.34
N TRP A 379 35.94 2.35 16.38
CA TRP A 379 36.28 3.19 17.53
C TRP A 379 35.66 2.68 18.84
N LYS A 380 34.37 2.29 18.86
CA LYS A 380 33.72 1.75 20.07
C LYS A 380 34.35 0.44 20.56
N SER A 381 34.95 -0.34 19.66
CA SER A 381 35.70 -1.55 20.02
C SER A 381 37.06 -1.24 20.65
N CYS A 382 37.56 0.00 20.50
CA CYS A 382 38.84 0.46 21.05
C CYS A 382 38.66 1.09 22.43
N GLN A 383 39.51 0.72 23.39
CA GLN A 383 39.60 1.44 24.67
C GLN A 383 40.46 2.70 24.52
N CYS A 384 39.90 3.77 23.96
CA CYS A 384 40.56 5.08 23.94
C CYS A 384 40.56 5.68 25.35
N LYS A 385 41.76 5.95 25.89
CA LYS A 385 41.94 6.55 27.23
C LYS A 385 41.84 8.08 27.23
N ASP A 386 41.93 8.72 26.06
CA ASP A 386 41.92 10.18 25.92
C ASP A 386 40.50 10.75 25.89
N ALA A 387 40.17 11.54 26.92
CA ALA A 387 38.85 12.15 27.06
C ALA A 387 38.51 13.15 25.93
N SER A 388 39.51 13.86 25.39
CA SER A 388 39.30 14.86 24.32
C SER A 388 38.97 14.21 22.98
N LEU A 389 39.62 13.11 22.62
CA LEU A 389 39.32 12.32 21.43
C LEU A 389 37.96 11.63 21.54
N ASN A 390 37.65 11.03 22.70
CA ASN A 390 36.33 10.45 22.95
C ASN A 390 35.20 11.50 22.84
N ALA A 391 35.43 12.74 23.29
CA ALA A 391 34.46 13.82 23.13
C ALA A 391 34.26 14.20 21.64
N LYS A 392 35.32 14.18 20.83
CA LYS A 392 35.22 14.41 19.38
C LYS A 392 34.42 13.28 18.70
N PHE A 393 34.77 12.02 18.95
CA PHE A 393 34.03 10.88 18.38
C PHE A 393 32.56 10.87 18.82
N ALA A 394 32.26 11.22 20.07
CA ALA A 394 30.88 11.34 20.54
C ALA A 394 30.10 12.47 19.82
N ALA A 395 30.76 13.60 19.52
CA ALA A 395 30.16 14.67 18.73
C ALA A 395 29.89 14.24 17.28
N ILE A 396 30.80 13.46 16.69
CA ILE A 396 30.65 12.92 15.34
C ILE A 396 29.55 11.85 15.30
N GLU A 397 29.50 10.95 16.28
CA GLU A 397 28.42 9.98 16.42
C GLU A 397 27.06 10.69 16.49
N LYS A 398 26.97 11.79 17.25
CA LYS A 398 25.76 12.61 17.31
C LYS A 398 25.41 13.21 15.93
N GLN A 399 26.40 13.74 15.21
CA GLN A 399 26.23 14.27 13.86
C GLN A 399 25.74 13.20 12.87
N VAL A 400 26.32 11.99 12.91
CA VAL A 400 25.89 10.86 12.07
C VAL A 400 24.46 10.45 12.40
N VAL A 401 24.09 10.36 13.69
CA VAL A 401 22.71 10.04 14.10
C VAL A 401 21.71 11.11 13.64
N GLU A 402 22.08 12.40 13.70
CA GLU A 402 21.24 13.50 13.20
C GLU A 402 21.04 13.40 11.68
N LEU A 403 22.11 13.15 10.92
CA LEU A 403 22.04 13.01 9.45
C LEU A 403 21.21 11.78 9.04
N LEU A 404 21.41 10.63 9.70
CA LEU A 404 20.60 9.42 9.48
C LEU A 404 19.12 9.65 9.80
N THR A 405 18.84 10.39 10.88
CA THR A 405 17.47 10.77 11.24
C THR A 405 16.81 11.61 10.15
N GLU A 406 17.54 12.60 9.61
CA GLU A 406 17.04 13.45 8.53
C GLU A 406 16.80 12.65 7.24
N ASP A 407 17.66 11.69 6.93
CA ASP A 407 17.50 10.83 5.75
C ASP A 407 16.27 9.93 5.86
N ILE A 408 15.97 9.41 7.06
CA ILE A 408 14.77 8.61 7.33
C ILE A 408 13.49 9.46 7.28
N LYS A 409 13.56 10.74 7.68
CA LYS A 409 12.40 11.64 7.71
C LYS A 409 12.03 12.21 6.35
N ARG A 410 12.95 12.28 5.38
CA ARG A 410 12.68 12.86 4.06
C ARG A 410 11.70 12.00 3.26
N PRO A 411 10.47 12.47 3.01
CA PRO A 411 9.54 11.74 2.16
C PRO A 411 10.02 11.87 0.72
N GLY A 412 10.44 10.76 0.11
CA GLY A 412 10.74 10.71 -1.32
C GLY A 412 12.21 10.92 -1.73
N SER A 413 13.20 10.51 -0.92
CA SER A 413 14.56 10.28 -1.44
C SER A 413 14.59 9.03 -2.34
N LEU A 414 14.01 9.21 -3.52
CA LEU A 414 14.13 8.54 -4.82
C LEU A 414 14.60 7.07 -4.86
N HIS A 415 13.73 6.24 -5.46
CA HIS A 415 13.98 4.91 -6.03
C HIS A 415 14.13 3.69 -5.11
N GLY A 416 13.90 3.85 -3.82
CA GLY A 416 13.96 2.75 -2.87
C GLY A 416 12.62 2.13 -2.49
N SER A 417 12.43 0.84 -2.75
CA SER A 417 11.43 -0.03 -2.08
C SER A 417 11.47 0.15 -0.55
N PRO A 418 10.41 -0.19 0.22
CA PRO A 418 10.42 -0.22 1.70
C PRO A 418 11.69 -0.83 2.34
N ARG A 419 12.40 -1.70 1.61
CA ARG A 419 13.71 -2.27 1.98
C ARG A 419 14.85 -1.26 2.12
N THR A 420 14.73 -0.06 1.56
CA THR A 420 15.79 0.97 1.53
C THR A 420 15.78 1.83 2.79
N LEU A 421 14.62 1.94 3.47
CA LEU A 421 14.54 2.49 4.82
C LEU A 421 15.24 1.57 5.84
N SER A 422 15.32 0.27 5.56
CA SER A 422 15.93 -0.70 6.47
C SER A 422 17.40 -0.42 6.75
N GLN A 423 18.15 0.13 5.78
CA GLN A 423 19.60 0.30 5.92
C GLN A 423 19.98 1.42 6.91
N PRO A 424 19.45 2.67 6.79
CA PRO A 424 19.65 3.69 7.83
C PRO A 424 19.15 3.28 9.22
N ILE A 425 18.08 2.49 9.29
CA ILE A 425 17.53 1.98 10.56
C ILE A 425 18.44 0.91 11.16
N GLN A 426 18.92 -0.04 10.35
CA GLN A 426 19.88 -1.07 10.76
C GLN A 426 21.19 -0.44 11.25
N GLN A 427 21.65 0.63 10.59
CA GLN A 427 22.80 1.42 11.03
C GLN A 427 22.57 2.07 12.41
N LEU A 428 21.41 2.69 12.64
CA LEU A 428 21.07 3.24 13.96
C LEU A 428 20.95 2.15 15.05
N ILE A 429 20.43 0.97 14.68
CA ILE A 429 20.38 -0.20 15.55
C ILE A 429 21.80 -0.68 15.88
N ALA A 430 22.69 -0.76 14.89
CA ALA A 430 24.09 -1.15 15.06
C ALA A 430 24.85 -0.18 15.98
N LEU A 431 24.58 1.13 15.88
CA LEU A 431 25.12 2.15 16.79
C LEU A 431 24.64 2.02 18.24
N GLY A 432 23.70 1.12 18.54
CA GLY A 432 23.13 0.91 19.87
C GLY A 432 21.94 1.82 20.19
N ARG A 433 21.40 2.54 19.21
CA ARG A 433 20.23 3.43 19.35
C ARG A 433 18.93 2.72 18.93
N THR A 434 18.76 1.49 19.39
CA THR A 434 17.71 0.57 18.93
C THR A 434 16.29 1.15 19.13
N VAL A 435 15.97 1.61 20.35
CA VAL A 435 14.66 2.18 20.71
C VAL A 435 14.30 3.37 19.85
N TYR A 436 15.24 4.30 19.70
CA TYR A 436 15.03 5.51 18.90
C TYR A 436 14.85 5.18 17.42
N ALA A 437 15.62 4.23 16.88
CA ALA A 437 15.53 3.82 15.48
C ALA A 437 14.16 3.22 15.14
N VAL A 438 13.63 2.34 16.00
CA VAL A 438 12.32 1.72 15.79
C VAL A 438 11.20 2.73 16.01
N GLU A 439 11.28 3.60 17.01
CA GLU A 439 10.27 4.67 17.19
C GLU A 439 10.21 5.59 15.96
N LEU A 440 11.35 5.98 15.41
CA LEU A 440 11.44 6.80 14.20
C LEU A 440 10.86 6.06 13.00
N TYR A 441 11.19 4.77 12.84
CA TYR A 441 10.66 3.93 11.77
C TYR A 441 9.13 3.82 11.81
N LEU A 442 8.59 3.46 12.98
CA LEU A 442 7.15 3.33 13.21
C LEU A 442 6.44 4.66 12.94
N ARG A 443 7.04 5.80 13.34
CA ARG A 443 6.51 7.13 13.05
C ARG A 443 6.48 7.44 11.55
N CYS A 444 7.52 7.11 10.81
CA CYS A 444 7.56 7.29 9.36
C CYS A 444 6.52 6.41 8.65
N ARG A 445 6.41 5.13 9.03
CA ARG A 445 5.37 4.21 8.55
C ARG A 445 3.98 4.77 8.81
N SER A 446 3.68 5.26 10.01
CA SER A 446 2.39 5.90 10.30
C SER A 446 2.09 7.12 9.42
N VAL A 447 3.10 7.93 9.07
CA VAL A 447 2.91 9.10 8.18
C VAL A 447 2.59 8.63 6.77
N ALA A 448 3.34 7.65 6.26
CA ALA A 448 3.09 7.05 4.94
C ALA A 448 1.70 6.39 4.89
N LEU A 449 1.32 5.64 5.93
CA LEU A 449 0.04 4.98 6.04
C LEU A 449 -1.13 5.98 6.04
N ARG A 450 -0.99 7.09 6.78
CA ARG A 450 -1.98 8.17 6.77
C ARG A 450 -2.05 8.90 5.43
N ALA A 451 -0.93 9.07 4.72
CA ALA A 451 -0.94 9.65 3.38
C ALA A 451 -1.69 8.75 2.40
N ALA A 452 -1.34 7.45 2.36
CA ALA A 452 -2.02 6.47 1.50
C ALA A 452 -3.51 6.32 1.86
N ALA A 453 -3.87 6.37 3.13
CA ALA A 453 -5.28 6.34 3.55
C ALA A 453 -6.08 7.57 3.10
N ARG A 454 -5.44 8.73 2.89
CA ARG A 454 -6.09 9.95 2.36
C ARG A 454 -6.27 9.89 0.85
N GLU A 455 -5.41 9.17 0.14
CA GLU A 455 -5.52 8.95 -1.31
C GLU A 455 -6.68 8.01 -1.67
N LEU A 456 -7.10 7.15 -0.73
CA LEU A 456 -8.29 6.34 -0.89
C LEU A 456 -9.53 7.24 -0.93
N THR A 457 -10.11 7.37 -2.12
CA THR A 457 -11.39 8.06 -2.30
C THR A 457 -12.48 7.29 -1.57
N ILE A 458 -13.41 8.01 -0.94
CA ILE A 458 -14.61 7.41 -0.34
C ILE A 458 -15.43 6.85 -1.51
N SER A 459 -15.35 5.54 -1.71
CA SER A 459 -16.05 4.84 -2.79
C SER A 459 -17.58 4.99 -2.63
N GLU A 460 -18.30 5.03 -3.76
CA GLU A 460 -19.77 4.96 -3.78
C GLU A 460 -20.29 3.67 -3.12
N GLU A 461 -19.49 2.61 -3.10
CA GLU A 461 -19.80 1.36 -2.42
C GLU A 461 -19.07 1.29 -1.04
N PRO A 462 -19.80 1.43 0.08
CA PRO A 462 -19.18 1.52 1.41
C PRO A 462 -18.33 0.29 1.78
N LEU A 463 -18.74 -0.89 1.32
CA LEU A 463 -18.02 -2.14 1.61
C LEU A 463 -16.69 -2.23 0.86
N SER A 464 -16.59 -1.65 -0.33
CA SER A 464 -15.33 -1.59 -1.08
C SER A 464 -14.31 -0.74 -0.32
N TYR A 465 -14.74 0.44 0.15
CA TYR A 465 -13.93 1.31 0.99
C TYR A 465 -13.44 0.60 2.27
N VAL A 466 -14.32 -0.10 2.99
CA VAL A 466 -13.92 -0.87 4.19
C VAL A 466 -12.84 -1.90 3.86
N ARG A 467 -12.98 -2.66 2.77
CA ARG A 467 -11.98 -3.67 2.37
C ARG A 467 -10.64 -3.05 2.02
N GLN A 468 -10.65 -1.92 1.31
CA GLN A 468 -9.43 -1.22 0.89
C GLN A 468 -8.69 -0.64 2.09
N VAL A 469 -9.36 0.14 2.94
CA VAL A 469 -8.71 0.77 4.11
C VAL A 469 -8.28 -0.28 5.13
N SER A 470 -9.12 -1.30 5.43
CA SER A 470 -8.70 -2.39 6.33
C SER A 470 -7.53 -3.18 5.77
N GLY A 471 -7.49 -3.44 4.46
CA GLY A 471 -6.37 -4.08 3.79
C GLY A 471 -5.09 -3.26 3.91
N LEU A 472 -5.15 -1.95 3.65
CA LEU A 472 -4.01 -1.04 3.76
C LEU A 472 -3.35 -1.08 5.14
N PHE A 473 -4.15 -0.88 6.20
CA PHE A 473 -3.64 -0.85 7.58
C PHE A 473 -3.18 -2.22 8.07
N VAL A 474 -3.94 -3.29 7.82
CA VAL A 474 -3.58 -4.63 8.32
C VAL A 474 -2.36 -5.19 7.60
N ASN A 475 -2.22 -4.92 6.29
CA ASN A 475 -1.03 -5.34 5.54
C ASN A 475 0.21 -4.57 6.00
N ASP A 476 0.13 -3.25 6.23
CA ASP A 476 1.27 -2.47 6.74
C ASP A 476 1.67 -2.93 8.15
N ILE A 477 0.68 -3.23 9.01
CA ILE A 477 0.96 -3.84 10.33
C ILE A 477 1.67 -5.18 10.18
N LEU A 478 1.21 -6.03 9.26
CA LEU A 478 1.77 -7.34 9.00
C LEU A 478 3.22 -7.24 8.49
N GLU A 479 3.50 -6.33 7.56
CA GLU A 479 4.85 -6.06 7.05
C GLU A 479 5.78 -5.62 8.18
N VAL A 480 5.36 -4.63 8.99
CA VAL A 480 6.16 -4.10 10.11
C VAL A 480 6.46 -5.19 11.15
N CYS A 481 5.47 -6.02 11.50
CA CYS A 481 5.67 -7.14 12.42
C CYS A 481 6.66 -8.18 11.87
N GLN A 482 6.64 -8.46 10.56
CA GLN A 482 7.59 -9.38 9.94
C GLN A 482 9.00 -8.80 9.87
N GLU A 483 9.15 -7.53 9.50
CA GLU A 483 10.44 -6.84 9.37
C GLU A 483 11.15 -6.67 10.73
N LEU A 484 10.40 -6.42 11.80
CA LEU A 484 10.93 -6.21 13.15
C LEU A 484 10.97 -7.48 14.02
N SER A 485 10.48 -8.60 13.51
CA SER A 485 10.62 -9.94 14.14
C SER A 485 12.02 -10.27 14.69
N PRO A 486 13.15 -9.94 14.01
CA PRO A 486 14.48 -10.18 14.57
C PRO A 486 14.80 -9.36 15.83
N HIS A 487 14.13 -8.22 16.05
CA HIS A 487 14.40 -7.30 17.17
C HIS A 487 13.42 -7.53 18.33
N ARG A 488 13.51 -8.70 18.98
CA ARG A 488 12.58 -9.13 20.04
C ARG A 488 12.40 -8.15 21.20
N ASP A 489 13.44 -7.40 21.56
CA ASP A 489 13.43 -6.47 22.69
C ASP A 489 12.46 -5.28 22.50
N GLN A 490 11.99 -5.06 21.26
CA GLN A 490 11.14 -3.92 20.91
C GLN A 490 9.72 -4.30 20.50
N LEU A 491 9.33 -5.57 20.64
CA LEU A 491 7.99 -6.04 20.29
C LEU A 491 6.89 -5.30 21.04
N CYS A 492 7.14 -4.83 22.26
CA CYS A 492 6.19 -4.01 23.00
C CYS A 492 5.88 -2.67 22.29
N GLN A 493 6.88 -2.03 21.69
CA GLN A 493 6.69 -0.78 20.95
C GLN A 493 5.87 -1.03 19.68
N VAL A 494 6.21 -2.10 18.96
CA VAL A 494 5.46 -2.53 17.77
C VAL A 494 4.00 -2.80 18.12
N LEU A 495 3.74 -3.53 19.22
CA LEU A 495 2.38 -3.81 19.69
C LEU A 495 1.59 -2.52 20.01
N THR A 496 2.22 -1.57 20.71
CA THR A 496 1.56 -0.28 21.01
C THR A 496 1.27 0.52 19.74
N TRP A 497 2.14 0.45 18.74
CA TRP A 497 1.94 1.09 17.45
C TRP A 497 0.81 0.41 16.66
N SER A 498 0.78 -0.92 16.58
CA SER A 498 -0.27 -1.66 15.88
C SER A 498 -1.66 -1.39 16.48
N SER A 499 -1.77 -1.30 17.82
CA SER A 499 -3.02 -0.92 18.49
C SER A 499 -3.44 0.52 18.15
N ARG A 500 -2.50 1.47 18.08
CA ARG A 500 -2.77 2.87 17.68
C ARG A 500 -3.22 2.97 16.23
N GLU A 501 -2.54 2.31 15.29
CA GLU A 501 -2.91 2.34 13.88
C GLU A 501 -4.25 1.63 13.62
N LEU A 502 -4.52 0.52 14.32
CA LEU A 502 -5.84 -0.12 14.29
C LEU A 502 -6.92 0.83 14.83
N SER A 503 -6.65 1.58 15.89
CA SER A 503 -7.60 2.56 16.43
C SER A 503 -7.93 3.66 15.40
N VAL A 504 -6.93 4.12 14.63
CA VAL A 504 -7.13 5.07 13.53
C VAL A 504 -7.99 4.46 12.42
N LEU A 505 -7.69 3.24 11.98
CA LEU A 505 -8.52 2.50 11.01
C LEU A 505 -9.98 2.44 11.45
N LEU A 506 -10.23 2.03 12.69
CA LEU A 506 -11.58 1.89 13.23
C LEU A 506 -12.31 3.24 13.33
N SER A 507 -11.58 4.32 13.64
CA SER A 507 -12.14 5.67 13.65
C SER A 507 -12.58 6.15 12.26
N LEU A 508 -11.81 5.81 11.21
CA LEU A 508 -12.17 6.12 9.83
C LEU A 508 -13.42 5.36 9.40
N ILE A 509 -13.47 4.05 9.65
CA ILE A 509 -14.64 3.23 9.30
C ILE A 509 -15.88 3.68 10.06
N ARG A 510 -15.72 4.02 11.36
CA ARG A 510 -16.82 4.57 12.15
C ARG A 510 -17.40 5.83 11.50
N ARG A 511 -16.55 6.80 11.15
CA ARG A 511 -16.97 8.10 10.61
C ARG A 511 -17.51 8.01 9.18
N HIS A 512 -16.87 7.22 8.32
CA HIS A 512 -17.20 7.19 6.89
C HIS A 512 -18.25 6.15 6.51
N VAL A 513 -18.49 5.14 7.35
CA VAL A 513 -19.42 4.05 7.05
C VAL A 513 -20.49 3.94 8.13
N ILE A 514 -20.13 3.73 9.40
CA ILE A 514 -21.12 3.40 10.44
C ILE A 514 -22.03 4.59 10.76
N GLU A 515 -21.46 5.79 10.92
CA GLU A 515 -22.22 7.01 11.27
C GLU A 515 -23.02 7.60 10.09
N VAL A 516 -22.79 7.13 8.86
CA VAL A 516 -23.51 7.55 7.65
C VAL A 516 -24.86 6.81 7.51
N ALA A 517 -25.31 6.13 8.56
CA ALA A 517 -26.55 5.36 8.63
C ALA A 517 -26.76 4.38 7.44
N PRO A 518 -25.81 3.46 7.20
CA PRO A 518 -25.90 2.53 6.09
C PRO A 518 -26.90 1.41 6.41
N THR A 519 -27.25 0.62 5.39
CA THR A 519 -28.20 -0.49 5.53
C THR A 519 -27.69 -1.57 6.49
N MET A 520 -28.61 -2.37 7.04
CA MET A 520 -28.28 -3.52 7.92
C MET A 520 -27.21 -4.43 7.32
N ALA A 521 -27.32 -4.77 6.03
CA ALA A 521 -26.37 -5.62 5.33
C ALA A 521 -24.94 -5.05 5.29
N VAL A 522 -24.81 -3.72 5.13
CA VAL A 522 -23.51 -3.05 5.12
C VAL A 522 -22.89 -3.12 6.52
N LEU A 523 -23.64 -2.78 7.57
CA LEU A 523 -23.16 -2.82 8.95
C LEU A 523 -22.64 -4.21 9.35
N THR A 524 -23.41 -5.25 9.03
CA THR A 524 -23.07 -6.64 9.38
C THR A 524 -21.89 -7.17 8.57
N HIS A 525 -21.76 -6.79 7.29
CA HIS A 525 -20.58 -7.10 6.48
C HIS A 525 -19.33 -6.33 6.91
N THR A 526 -19.45 -5.07 7.27
CA THR A 526 -18.33 -4.26 7.79
C THR A 526 -17.71 -4.96 9.00
N TRP A 527 -18.53 -5.44 9.93
CA TRP A 527 -18.06 -6.22 11.09
C TRP A 527 -17.31 -7.49 10.69
N ARG A 528 -17.88 -8.30 9.79
CA ARG A 528 -17.21 -9.51 9.29
C ARG A 528 -15.87 -9.21 8.67
N ILE A 529 -15.79 -8.19 7.81
CA ILE A 529 -14.55 -7.82 7.13
C ILE A 529 -13.49 -7.43 8.18
N LEU A 530 -13.85 -6.61 9.16
CA LEU A 530 -12.94 -6.20 10.24
C LEU A 530 -12.41 -7.40 11.03
N MET A 531 -13.30 -8.30 11.47
CA MET A 531 -12.91 -9.49 12.22
C MET A 531 -12.07 -10.46 11.37
N SER A 532 -12.43 -10.64 10.10
CA SER A 532 -11.68 -11.49 9.16
C SER A 532 -10.28 -10.94 8.91
N LYS A 533 -10.12 -9.62 8.77
CA LYS A 533 -8.82 -8.97 8.61
C LYS A 533 -7.98 -9.06 9.88
N CYS A 534 -8.57 -8.87 11.06
CA CYS A 534 -7.84 -9.05 12.32
C CYS A 534 -7.41 -10.50 12.56
N ALA A 535 -8.20 -11.48 12.12
CA ALA A 535 -7.82 -12.89 12.17
C ALA A 535 -6.54 -13.20 11.35
N GLN A 536 -6.20 -12.38 10.34
CA GLN A 536 -4.95 -12.53 9.57
C GLN A 536 -3.70 -12.16 10.38
N LEU A 537 -3.84 -11.43 11.48
CA LEU A 537 -2.74 -11.05 12.38
C LEU A 537 -2.41 -12.16 13.41
N VAL A 538 -3.38 -13.01 13.73
CA VAL A 538 -3.25 -14.14 14.66
C VAL A 538 -2.09 -15.10 14.32
N PRO A 539 -1.86 -15.54 13.06
CA PRO A 539 -0.73 -16.42 12.74
C PRO A 539 0.65 -15.81 13.03
N ILE A 540 0.76 -14.49 13.14
CA ILE A 540 2.01 -13.78 13.49
C ILE A 540 2.17 -13.68 15.03
N GLY A 541 1.15 -14.11 15.79
CA GLY A 541 1.09 -14.00 17.25
C GLY A 541 0.47 -12.69 17.74
N LEU A 542 -0.19 -11.93 16.86
CA LEU A 542 -0.80 -10.64 17.17
C LEU A 542 -2.34 -10.76 17.14
N ASP A 543 -2.96 -10.89 18.31
CA ASP A 543 -4.42 -10.86 18.42
C ASP A 543 -4.93 -9.48 18.87
N LEU A 544 -5.49 -8.72 17.93
CA LEU A 544 -6.10 -7.40 18.16
C LEU A 544 -7.63 -7.41 18.04
N SER A 545 -8.25 -8.59 18.08
CA SER A 545 -9.71 -8.72 17.96
C SER A 545 -10.45 -7.98 19.08
N PHE A 546 -9.84 -7.89 20.27
CA PHE A 546 -10.40 -7.17 21.41
C PHE A 546 -10.52 -5.64 21.17
N GLU A 547 -9.61 -5.04 20.40
CA GLU A 547 -9.67 -3.60 20.08
C GLU A 547 -10.85 -3.29 19.16
N VAL A 548 -11.10 -4.16 18.18
CA VAL A 548 -12.28 -4.06 17.30
C VAL A 548 -13.56 -4.14 18.12
N ASN A 549 -13.63 -5.09 19.04
CA ASN A 549 -14.77 -5.22 19.96
C ASN A 549 -14.93 -3.99 20.87
N ARG A 550 -13.83 -3.43 21.38
CA ARG A 550 -13.88 -2.26 22.26
C ARG A 550 -14.31 -0.98 21.53
N LEU A 551 -13.77 -0.73 20.35
CA LEU A 551 -13.89 0.58 19.68
C LEU A 551 -15.01 0.62 18.64
N ALA A 552 -15.26 -0.46 17.89
CA ALA A 552 -16.25 -0.47 16.81
C ALA A 552 -17.62 -1.02 17.24
N ALA A 553 -17.67 -1.97 18.17
CA ALA A 553 -18.93 -2.60 18.57
C ALA A 553 -19.97 -1.61 19.14
N PRO A 554 -19.63 -0.62 19.99
CA PRO A 554 -20.62 0.31 20.52
C PRO A 554 -21.29 1.17 19.43
N SER A 555 -20.50 1.72 18.50
CA SER A 555 -21.04 2.50 17.37
C SER A 555 -21.89 1.63 16.44
N LEU A 556 -21.44 0.39 16.22
CA LEU A 556 -22.16 -0.57 15.39
C LEU A 556 -23.49 -0.97 16.04
N LYS A 557 -23.50 -1.20 17.35
CA LYS A 557 -24.69 -1.52 18.15
C LYS A 557 -25.77 -0.45 17.95
N ASN A 558 -25.41 0.81 18.15
CA ASN A 558 -26.33 1.93 18.01
C ASN A 558 -26.87 2.07 16.58
N ALA A 559 -26.00 1.88 15.57
CA ALA A 559 -26.41 1.95 14.16
C ALA A 559 -27.34 0.78 13.75
N LEU A 560 -27.11 -0.42 14.29
CA LEU A 560 -27.98 -1.58 14.09
C LEU A 560 -29.34 -1.38 14.76
N GLU A 561 -29.38 -0.89 16.00
CA GLU A 561 -30.63 -0.61 16.72
C GLU A 561 -31.46 0.48 16.02
N ALA A 562 -30.82 1.55 15.53
CA ALA A 562 -31.50 2.61 14.79
C ALA A 562 -32.10 2.11 13.46
N ASN A 563 -31.32 1.37 12.66
CA ASN A 563 -31.80 0.77 11.42
C ASN A 563 -32.92 -0.25 11.68
N PHE A 564 -32.77 -1.07 12.71
CA PHE A 564 -33.78 -2.04 13.09
C PHE A 564 -35.07 -1.34 13.55
N GLY A 565 -34.97 -0.26 14.33
CA GLY A 565 -36.13 0.55 14.72
C GLY A 565 -36.95 1.01 13.51
N ASN A 566 -36.28 1.56 12.50
CA ASN A 566 -36.93 1.97 11.25
C ASN A 566 -37.63 0.81 10.51
N ILE A 567 -36.98 -0.36 10.46
CA ILE A 567 -37.55 -1.57 9.85
C ILE A 567 -38.78 -2.04 10.65
N LEU A 568 -38.67 -2.05 11.98
CA LEU A 568 -39.74 -2.49 12.88
C LEU A 568 -40.95 -1.56 12.80
N ASP A 569 -40.75 -0.25 12.79
CA ASP A 569 -41.82 0.73 12.66
C ASP A 569 -42.50 0.65 11.29
N SER A 570 -41.73 0.36 10.23
CA SER A 570 -42.29 0.07 8.89
C SER A 570 -43.17 -1.19 8.89
N ILE A 571 -42.79 -2.24 9.63
CA ILE A 571 -43.59 -3.45 9.79
C ILE A 571 -44.85 -3.15 10.60
N ARG A 572 -44.74 -2.41 11.71
CA ARG A 572 -45.89 -2.00 12.53
C ARG A 572 -46.90 -1.19 11.74
N LEU A 573 -46.45 -0.25 10.92
CA LEU A 573 -47.33 0.54 10.06
C LEU A 573 -48.09 -0.35 9.06
N ARG A 574 -47.37 -1.25 8.35
CA ARG A 574 -48.00 -2.22 7.44
C ARG A 574 -49.01 -3.13 8.13
N ASN A 575 -48.69 -3.58 9.35
CA ASN A 575 -49.58 -4.40 10.15
C ASN A 575 -50.82 -3.60 10.61
N SER A 576 -50.70 -2.31 10.88
CA SER A 576 -51.83 -1.44 11.25
C SER A 576 -52.79 -1.15 10.08
N GLU A 577 -52.27 -1.14 8.85
CA GLU A 577 -53.05 -0.89 7.62
C GLU A 577 -53.64 -2.16 7.00
N GLU A 578 -53.33 -3.34 7.55
CA GLU A 578 -53.71 -4.64 6.98
C GLU A 578 -55.24 -4.86 7.03
N ARG A 579 -55.81 -5.24 5.89
CA ARG A 579 -57.26 -5.43 5.70
C ARG A 579 -57.67 -6.88 5.49
N TRP A 580 -56.70 -7.81 5.46
CA TRP A 580 -56.92 -9.25 5.24
C TRP A 580 -57.58 -9.59 3.90
N THR A 581 -57.26 -8.81 2.87
CA THR A 581 -57.73 -9.03 1.50
C THR A 581 -56.71 -9.83 0.69
N PRO A 582 -57.16 -10.64 -0.29
CA PRO A 582 -56.24 -11.36 -1.18
C PRO A 582 -55.25 -10.40 -1.87
N PHE A 583 -53.98 -10.77 -1.92
CA PHE A 583 -52.95 -9.96 -2.53
C PHE A 583 -53.07 -10.00 -4.06
N SER A 584 -53.51 -8.90 -4.67
CA SER A 584 -53.68 -8.76 -6.12
C SER A 584 -52.41 -8.24 -6.78
N LEU A 585 -51.88 -8.97 -7.75
CA LEU A 585 -50.66 -8.64 -8.50
C LEU A 585 -50.97 -8.01 -9.88
N GLY A 586 -52.26 -7.82 -10.18
CA GLY A 586 -52.78 -7.18 -11.39
C GLY A 586 -52.68 -8.04 -12.66
N THR A 587 -51.48 -8.50 -13.00
CA THR A 587 -51.20 -9.30 -14.22
C THR A 587 -50.64 -10.67 -13.88
N ASP A 588 -50.84 -11.62 -14.80
CA ASP A 588 -50.36 -13.01 -14.65
C ASP A 588 -48.82 -13.07 -14.70
N GLN A 589 -48.19 -12.19 -15.50
CA GLN A 589 -46.73 -12.04 -15.55
C GLN A 589 -46.15 -11.56 -14.21
N ASN A 590 -46.81 -10.62 -13.53
CA ASN A 590 -46.38 -10.16 -12.20
C ASN A 590 -46.53 -11.27 -11.16
N LEU A 591 -47.56 -12.11 -11.28
CA LEU A 591 -47.74 -13.27 -10.42
C LEU A 591 -46.61 -14.28 -10.62
N ILE A 592 -46.31 -14.67 -11.86
CA ILE A 592 -45.24 -15.62 -12.18
C ILE A 592 -43.89 -15.10 -11.67
N ARG A 593 -43.55 -13.84 -11.98
CA ARG A 593 -42.32 -13.20 -11.48
C ARG A 593 -42.24 -13.19 -9.95
N PHE A 594 -43.35 -12.90 -9.27
CA PHE A 594 -43.38 -12.90 -7.81
C PHE A 594 -43.22 -14.31 -7.23
N LEU A 595 -43.80 -15.34 -7.86
CA LEU A 595 -43.61 -16.74 -7.46
C LEU A 595 -42.15 -17.18 -7.65
N GLU A 596 -41.52 -16.78 -8.76
CA GLU A 596 -40.09 -17.01 -9.01
C GLU A 596 -39.23 -16.31 -7.93
N GLU A 597 -39.47 -15.02 -7.66
CA GLU A 597 -38.75 -14.28 -6.60
C GLU A 597 -38.90 -14.94 -5.22
N MET A 598 -40.09 -15.46 -4.88
CA MET A 598 -40.31 -16.14 -3.60
C MET A 598 -39.65 -17.53 -3.57
N SER A 599 -39.65 -18.24 -4.70
CA SER A 599 -38.95 -19.52 -4.87
C SER A 599 -37.43 -19.35 -4.75
N ASP A 600 -36.85 -18.28 -5.29
CA ASP A 600 -35.41 -17.96 -5.17
C ASP A 600 -34.97 -17.75 -3.71
N ILE A 601 -35.88 -17.29 -2.85
CA ILE A 601 -35.62 -17.12 -1.41
C ILE A 601 -35.91 -18.43 -0.64
N GLY A 602 -36.47 -19.45 -1.31
CA GLY A 602 -36.76 -20.78 -0.76
C GLY A 602 -38.19 -20.95 -0.22
N LEU A 603 -39.12 -20.06 -0.60
CA LEU A 603 -40.52 -20.09 -0.15
C LEU A 603 -41.45 -20.61 -1.26
N GLN A 604 -42.20 -21.66 -0.96
CA GLN A 604 -43.13 -22.27 -1.91
C GLN A 604 -44.57 -21.82 -1.64
N ILE A 605 -45.08 -20.90 -2.46
CA ILE A 605 -46.39 -20.25 -2.29
C ILE A 605 -47.40 -20.55 -3.42
N GLU A 606 -47.09 -21.46 -4.35
CA GLU A 606 -48.00 -21.83 -5.46
C GLU A 606 -49.36 -22.36 -4.99
N TRP A 607 -49.41 -22.98 -3.81
CA TRP A 607 -50.64 -23.47 -3.19
C TRP A 607 -51.62 -22.34 -2.81
N ALA A 608 -51.13 -21.09 -2.69
CA ALA A 608 -51.91 -19.96 -2.25
C ALA A 608 -52.57 -19.19 -3.41
N ILE A 609 -52.37 -19.58 -4.67
CA ILE A 609 -53.01 -18.94 -5.83
C ILE A 609 -54.54 -19.03 -5.73
N CYS A 610 -55.23 -17.91 -5.90
CA CYS A 610 -56.69 -17.87 -5.96
C CYS A 610 -57.19 -18.64 -7.18
N ARG A 611 -57.59 -19.89 -7.01
CA ARG A 611 -58.26 -20.66 -8.07
C ARG A 611 -59.76 -20.35 -8.04
N PRO A 612 -60.41 -20.11 -9.19
CA PRO A 612 -61.86 -20.05 -9.24
C PRO A 612 -62.41 -21.41 -8.79
N SER A 613 -63.22 -21.42 -7.74
CA SER A 613 -64.02 -22.60 -7.39
C SER A 613 -64.94 -22.97 -8.56
N SER A 614 -65.15 -24.26 -8.74
CA SER A 614 -65.95 -24.96 -9.77
C SER A 614 -67.13 -24.18 -10.40
N PRO A 615 -67.49 -24.46 -11.66
CA PRO A 615 -68.49 -23.70 -12.44
C PRO A 615 -69.93 -24.07 -12.05
N SER A 616 -70.32 -23.84 -10.80
CA SER A 616 -71.70 -24.08 -10.36
C SER A 616 -72.11 -23.16 -9.22
N SER A 617 -72.47 -21.92 -9.56
CA SER A 617 -73.60 -21.21 -8.96
C SER A 617 -73.72 -19.85 -9.64
N SER A 618 -74.88 -19.67 -10.28
CA SER A 618 -75.34 -18.47 -10.96
C SER A 618 -75.25 -17.21 -10.09
N LEU A 619 -74.26 -16.35 -10.35
CA LEU A 619 -74.36 -14.92 -10.10
C LEU A 619 -73.53 -14.16 -11.15
N SER A 620 -74.06 -13.00 -11.52
CA SER A 620 -73.81 -12.19 -12.72
C SER A 620 -72.33 -11.99 -13.14
N PRO A 621 -72.03 -11.90 -14.46
CA PRO A 621 -70.69 -11.75 -14.96
C PRO A 621 -70.24 -10.29 -14.89
N LEU A 622 -69.48 -9.92 -13.86
CA LEU A 622 -68.54 -8.81 -13.96
C LEU A 622 -67.11 -9.39 -14.04
N SER A 623 -66.54 -9.28 -15.24
CA SER A 623 -65.14 -9.48 -15.63
C SER A 623 -64.48 -10.83 -15.27
N PRO A 624 -64.42 -11.80 -16.21
CA PRO A 624 -63.82 -13.13 -16.01
C PRO A 624 -62.27 -13.16 -15.95
N GLY A 625 -61.62 -12.07 -15.50
CA GLY A 625 -60.16 -11.94 -15.42
C GLY A 625 -59.59 -11.54 -14.05
N ALA A 626 -60.41 -11.11 -13.08
CA ALA A 626 -59.91 -10.43 -11.88
C ALA A 626 -59.23 -11.35 -10.83
N TYR A 627 -59.55 -12.65 -10.81
CA TYR A 627 -59.08 -13.58 -9.78
C TYR A 627 -57.93 -14.49 -10.22
N ARG A 628 -57.47 -14.43 -11.48
CA ARG A 628 -56.36 -15.27 -11.95
C ARG A 628 -54.98 -14.82 -11.48
N CYS A 629 -54.87 -13.58 -10.99
CA CYS A 629 -53.61 -12.92 -10.66
C CYS A 629 -53.53 -12.51 -9.18
N ALA A 630 -54.14 -13.28 -8.27
CA ALA A 630 -54.20 -12.96 -6.85
C ALA A 630 -53.80 -14.16 -5.97
N LEU A 631 -53.26 -13.87 -4.79
CA LEU A 631 -52.88 -14.83 -3.77
C LEU A 631 -53.82 -14.73 -2.56
N ASN A 632 -54.23 -15.86 -1.99
CA ASN A 632 -54.93 -15.97 -0.71
C ASN A 632 -53.97 -15.72 0.48
N LEU A 633 -53.00 -14.82 0.32
CA LEU A 633 -52.07 -14.37 1.36
C LEU A 633 -52.22 -12.86 1.51
N ALA A 634 -52.03 -12.37 2.74
CA ALA A 634 -51.97 -10.95 3.02
C ALA A 634 -50.68 -10.35 2.44
N GLN A 635 -50.78 -9.16 1.86
CA GLN A 635 -49.63 -8.47 1.30
C GLN A 635 -48.58 -8.17 2.39
N SER A 636 -49.01 -7.78 3.59
CA SER A 636 -48.11 -7.57 4.74
C SER A 636 -47.32 -8.83 5.09
N GLY A 637 -47.96 -10.01 5.07
CA GLY A 637 -47.31 -11.28 5.41
C GLY A 637 -46.26 -11.70 4.39
N CYS A 638 -46.52 -11.49 3.10
CA CYS A 638 -45.53 -11.74 2.03
C CYS A 638 -44.33 -10.80 2.12
N LEU A 639 -44.57 -9.51 2.36
CA LEU A 639 -43.49 -8.52 2.53
C LEU A 639 -42.70 -8.76 3.81
N PHE A 640 -43.38 -9.13 4.90
CA PHE A 640 -42.73 -9.53 6.15
C PHE A 640 -41.78 -10.70 5.93
N ALA A 641 -42.21 -11.74 5.21
CA ALA A 641 -41.38 -12.91 4.93
C ALA A 641 -40.06 -12.55 4.25
N ARG A 642 -40.10 -11.66 3.25
CA ARG A 642 -38.89 -11.14 2.58
C ARG A 642 -37.99 -10.39 3.55
N THR A 643 -38.55 -9.48 4.34
CA THR A 643 -37.77 -8.69 5.32
C THR A 643 -37.16 -9.54 6.42
N ALA A 644 -37.91 -10.52 6.94
CA ALA A 644 -37.45 -11.40 8.01
C ALA A 644 -36.33 -12.33 7.53
N LEU A 645 -36.42 -12.86 6.31
CA LEU A 645 -35.37 -13.71 5.73
C LEU A 645 -34.11 -12.91 5.37
N GLN A 646 -34.25 -11.68 4.87
CA GLN A 646 -33.10 -10.82 4.64
C GLN A 646 -32.41 -10.45 5.96
N LEU A 647 -33.18 -10.05 6.97
CA LEU A 647 -32.66 -9.69 8.28
C LEU A 647 -32.01 -10.89 8.99
N SER A 648 -32.57 -12.10 8.86
CA SER A 648 -31.96 -13.31 9.45
C SER A 648 -30.62 -13.62 8.80
N ARG A 649 -30.50 -13.49 7.47
CA ARG A 649 -29.22 -13.62 6.76
C ARG A 649 -28.21 -12.60 7.24
N ASP A 650 -28.62 -11.33 7.37
CA ASP A 650 -27.73 -10.25 7.78
C ASP A 650 -27.30 -10.36 9.25
N LEU A 651 -28.21 -10.75 10.15
CA LEU A 651 -27.92 -10.89 11.59
C LEU A 651 -27.13 -12.16 11.92
N ALA A 652 -27.30 -13.25 11.16
CA ALA A 652 -26.49 -14.47 11.29
C ALA A 652 -24.99 -14.16 11.20
N LEU A 653 -24.65 -13.13 10.44
CA LEU A 653 -23.28 -12.68 10.23
C LEU A 653 -22.58 -12.19 11.50
N LEU A 654 -23.35 -11.79 12.52
CA LEU A 654 -22.86 -11.26 13.80
C LEU A 654 -22.71 -12.35 14.88
N ASN A 655 -23.27 -13.54 14.65
CA ASN A 655 -23.31 -14.63 15.64
C ASN A 655 -21.92 -15.20 15.96
N THR A 656 -20.89 -14.88 15.17
CA THR A 656 -19.50 -15.23 15.48
C THR A 656 -18.92 -14.44 16.66
N SER A 657 -19.56 -13.34 17.07
CA SER A 657 -19.10 -12.48 18.16
C SER A 657 -20.05 -12.53 19.36
N PRO A 658 -19.55 -12.82 20.58
CA PRO A 658 -20.42 -13.02 21.75
C PRO A 658 -21.19 -11.75 22.15
N HIS A 659 -20.58 -10.57 21.95
CA HIS A 659 -21.20 -9.29 22.32
C HIS A 659 -22.33 -8.85 21.40
N LEU A 660 -22.24 -9.16 20.09
CA LEU A 660 -23.28 -8.80 19.13
C LEU A 660 -24.32 -9.91 18.95
N HIS A 661 -23.99 -11.16 19.32
CA HIS A 661 -24.94 -12.28 19.33
C HIS A 661 -26.15 -11.99 20.22
N GLN A 662 -25.94 -11.48 21.43
CA GLN A 662 -27.05 -11.13 22.33
C GLN A 662 -27.95 -10.04 21.73
N LEU A 663 -27.37 -9.08 21.00
CA LEU A 663 -28.14 -8.08 20.29
C LEU A 663 -28.91 -8.72 19.14
N SER A 664 -28.28 -9.53 18.28
CA SER A 664 -28.97 -10.18 17.17
C SER A 664 -30.14 -11.03 17.65
N ASP A 665 -29.97 -11.77 18.75
CA ASP A 665 -31.04 -12.56 19.37
C ASP A 665 -32.21 -11.67 19.81
N SER A 666 -31.89 -10.52 20.45
CA SER A 666 -32.91 -9.58 20.92
C SER A 666 -33.69 -8.93 19.76
N LEU A 667 -33.02 -8.60 18.66
CA LEU A 667 -33.64 -8.03 17.46
C LEU A 667 -34.55 -9.08 16.78
N MET A 668 -34.05 -10.31 16.63
CA MET A 668 -34.82 -11.42 16.08
C MET A 668 -36.03 -11.75 16.95
N HIS A 669 -35.88 -11.76 18.27
CA HIS A 669 -37.00 -11.95 19.17
C HIS A 669 -38.03 -10.81 19.02
N SER A 670 -37.59 -9.55 18.92
CA SER A 670 -38.48 -8.38 18.81
C SER A 670 -39.32 -8.37 17.53
N ILE A 671 -38.70 -8.62 16.37
CA ILE A 671 -39.43 -8.60 15.08
C ILE A 671 -40.47 -9.72 14.99
N TRP A 672 -40.12 -10.90 15.51
CA TRP A 672 -41.04 -12.04 15.52
C TRP A 672 -42.14 -11.90 16.57
N THR A 673 -41.88 -11.28 17.73
CA THR A 673 -42.97 -10.98 18.68
C THR A 673 -44.02 -10.07 18.08
N GLU A 674 -43.63 -9.01 17.35
CA GLU A 674 -44.57 -8.08 16.74
C GLU A 674 -45.42 -8.77 15.67
N GLN A 675 -44.79 -9.59 14.81
CA GLN A 675 -45.54 -10.29 13.77
C GLN A 675 -46.48 -11.36 14.33
N LEU A 676 -46.01 -12.17 15.29
CA LEU A 676 -46.84 -13.21 15.91
C LEU A 676 -47.97 -12.59 16.74
N ALA A 677 -47.71 -11.48 17.44
CA ALA A 677 -48.75 -10.72 18.13
C ALA A 677 -49.82 -10.20 17.15
N HIS A 678 -49.41 -9.65 16.00
CA HIS A 678 -50.36 -9.21 14.97
C HIS A 678 -51.23 -10.36 14.43
N LEU A 679 -50.63 -11.52 14.16
CA LEU A 679 -51.37 -12.72 13.74
C LEU A 679 -52.39 -13.18 14.78
N THR A 680 -52.06 -13.08 16.08
CA THR A 680 -52.99 -13.39 17.18
C THR A 680 -54.05 -12.32 17.42
N ALA A 681 -53.73 -11.04 17.22
CA ALA A 681 -54.69 -9.95 17.41
C ALA A 681 -55.76 -9.95 16.31
N GLY A 682 -55.39 -10.36 15.10
CA GLY A 682 -56.27 -10.41 13.94
C GLY A 682 -57.04 -11.72 13.75
N MET A 683 -57.44 -12.46 14.81
CA MET A 683 -58.22 -13.71 14.66
C MET A 683 -59.58 -13.48 13.97
N HIS A 684 -59.54 -13.35 12.65
CA HIS A 684 -60.68 -13.20 11.76
C HIS A 684 -60.97 -14.54 11.10
N LYS A 685 -62.25 -14.87 10.87
CA LYS A 685 -62.67 -16.04 10.08
C LYS A 685 -62.41 -15.85 8.57
N SER A 686 -61.30 -15.21 8.20
CA SER A 686 -60.90 -14.96 6.81
C SER A 686 -59.97 -16.06 6.34
N VAL A 687 -60.24 -16.61 5.15
CA VAL A 687 -59.36 -17.59 4.48
C VAL A 687 -57.94 -17.02 4.30
N VAL A 688 -57.82 -15.73 4.04
CA VAL A 688 -56.53 -15.04 3.88
C VAL A 688 -55.74 -15.00 5.17
N HIS A 689 -56.40 -14.75 6.31
CA HIS A 689 -55.76 -14.77 7.64
C HIS A 689 -55.22 -16.17 7.98
N HIS A 690 -56.04 -17.21 7.76
CA HIS A 690 -55.65 -18.60 8.02
C HIS A 690 -54.47 -19.03 7.13
N CYS A 691 -54.53 -18.74 5.83
CA CYS A 691 -53.44 -19.03 4.89
C CYS A 691 -52.17 -18.26 5.22
N THR A 692 -52.27 -16.98 5.60
CA THR A 692 -51.10 -16.16 5.97
C THR A 692 -50.46 -16.64 7.27
N SER A 693 -51.26 -16.97 8.28
CA SER A 693 -50.79 -17.54 9.55
C SER A 693 -50.08 -18.87 9.32
N ARG A 694 -50.65 -19.73 8.46
CA ARG A 694 -50.02 -20.98 8.02
C ARG A 694 -48.70 -20.73 7.31
N PHE A 695 -48.68 -19.81 6.35
CA PHE A 695 -47.47 -19.47 5.58
C PHE A 695 -46.33 -18.99 6.50
N ILE A 696 -46.60 -18.05 7.40
CA ILE A 696 -45.60 -17.49 8.30
C ILE A 696 -45.08 -18.54 9.30
N VAL A 697 -45.97 -19.30 9.94
CA VAL A 697 -45.58 -20.26 11.00
C VAL A 697 -44.97 -21.54 10.44
N SER A 698 -45.49 -22.07 9.32
CA SER A 698 -45.04 -23.38 8.80
C SER A 698 -43.88 -23.30 7.80
N GLN A 699 -43.71 -22.17 7.10
CA GLN A 699 -42.65 -22.02 6.10
C GLN A 699 -41.63 -20.94 6.48
N VAL A 700 -42.08 -19.71 6.76
CA VAL A 700 -41.15 -18.58 6.97
C VAL A 700 -40.33 -18.73 8.25
N LEU A 701 -40.97 -19.06 9.38
CA LEU A 701 -40.31 -19.17 10.67
C LEU A 701 -39.20 -20.24 10.68
N PRO A 702 -39.45 -21.51 10.26
CA PRO A 702 -38.40 -22.53 10.23
C PRO A 702 -37.25 -22.19 9.27
N LEU A 703 -37.56 -21.51 8.15
CA LEU A 703 -36.52 -21.08 7.20
C LEU A 703 -35.66 -19.96 7.78
N CYS A 704 -36.25 -18.97 8.45
CA CYS A 704 -35.50 -17.91 9.12
C CYS A 704 -34.62 -18.47 10.24
N GLU A 705 -35.13 -19.42 11.01
CA GLU A 705 -34.40 -20.09 12.10
C GLU A 705 -33.20 -20.88 11.57
N LYS A 706 -33.39 -21.67 10.51
CA LYS A 706 -32.31 -22.40 9.84
C LYS A 706 -31.22 -21.47 9.30
N VAL A 707 -31.62 -20.35 8.70
CA VAL A 707 -30.69 -19.36 8.14
C VAL A 707 -29.94 -18.60 9.24
N TYR A 708 -30.57 -18.36 10.38
CA TYR A 708 -30.01 -17.57 11.47
C TYR A 708 -29.03 -18.35 12.35
N GLU A 709 -29.38 -19.57 12.77
CA GLU A 709 -28.61 -20.29 13.80
C GLU A 709 -27.58 -21.27 13.25
N LEU A 710 -27.64 -21.62 11.96
CA LEU A 710 -26.76 -22.62 11.33
C LEU A 710 -26.67 -23.97 12.08
N SER A 711 -27.59 -24.22 13.03
CA SER A 711 -27.60 -25.38 13.92
C SER A 711 -28.56 -26.45 13.40
N GLU A 712 -28.06 -27.68 13.25
CA GLU A 712 -28.87 -28.86 12.90
C GLU A 712 -29.72 -29.36 14.09
N ASN A 713 -29.53 -28.79 15.30
CA ASN A 713 -30.13 -29.27 16.54
C ASN A 713 -31.35 -28.43 16.98
N GLY A 714 -32.41 -28.46 16.17
CA GLY A 714 -33.77 -28.78 16.61
C GLY A 714 -34.57 -27.91 17.59
N THR A 715 -34.05 -26.87 18.26
CA THR A 715 -34.88 -25.93 19.04
C THR A 715 -34.27 -24.53 19.04
N GLY A 716 -34.47 -23.78 17.96
CA GLY A 716 -33.98 -22.41 17.90
C GLY A 716 -34.82 -21.43 18.71
N ILE A 717 -34.28 -20.23 18.85
CA ILE A 717 -34.83 -19.12 19.65
C ILE A 717 -36.24 -18.77 19.18
N LEU A 718 -36.52 -18.93 17.88
CA LEU A 718 -37.83 -18.62 17.29
C LEU A 718 -38.86 -19.71 17.59
N HIS A 719 -38.47 -21.00 17.54
CA HIS A 719 -39.33 -22.09 17.95
C HIS A 719 -39.64 -22.05 19.45
N GLN A 720 -38.66 -21.67 20.27
CA GLN A 720 -38.88 -21.45 21.71
C GLN A 720 -39.84 -20.28 21.97
N LEU A 721 -39.71 -19.18 21.22
CA LEU A 721 -40.61 -18.04 21.31
C LEU A 721 -42.06 -18.42 20.94
N LEU A 722 -42.24 -19.20 19.87
CA LEU A 722 -43.55 -19.69 19.45
C LEU A 722 -44.19 -20.60 20.50
N SER A 723 -43.43 -21.56 21.04
CA SER A 723 -43.93 -22.52 22.03
C SER A 723 -44.23 -21.89 23.39
N THR A 724 -43.48 -20.87 23.81
CA THR A 724 -43.63 -20.24 25.13
C THR A 724 -44.64 -19.10 25.16
N LYS A 725 -44.64 -18.21 24.16
CA LYS A 725 -45.44 -16.98 24.17
C LYS A 725 -46.69 -17.05 23.28
N PHE A 726 -46.70 -17.91 22.27
CA PHE A 726 -47.81 -18.00 21.30
C PHE A 726 -48.25 -19.45 21.02
N PRO A 727 -48.62 -20.24 22.05
CA PRO A 727 -48.98 -21.64 21.89
C PRO A 727 -50.20 -21.83 20.95
N HIS A 728 -51.07 -20.82 20.88
CA HIS A 728 -52.23 -20.81 20.00
C HIS A 728 -51.86 -20.86 18.50
N LEU A 729 -50.66 -20.47 18.09
CA LEU A 729 -50.25 -20.52 16.68
C LEU A 729 -49.61 -21.86 16.29
N LEU A 730 -49.31 -22.75 17.24
CA LEU A 730 -48.69 -24.06 16.99
C LEU A 730 -49.54 -24.97 16.10
N HIS A 731 -50.87 -24.81 16.09
CA HIS A 731 -51.76 -25.61 15.23
C HIS A 731 -51.49 -25.39 13.72
N PHE A 732 -50.94 -24.22 13.36
CA PHE A 732 -50.55 -23.92 11.98
C PHE A 732 -49.26 -24.62 11.53
N GLN A 733 -48.49 -25.22 12.46
CA GLN A 733 -47.24 -25.92 12.16
C GLN A 733 -47.45 -27.32 11.52
N ARG A 734 -48.66 -27.89 11.60
CA ARG A 734 -48.97 -29.24 11.05
C ARG A 734 -49.00 -29.26 9.51
N LYS A 735 -48.30 -30.25 8.91
CA LYS A 735 -48.37 -30.59 7.47
C LYS A 735 -49.83 -30.81 7.01
N PRO A 736 -50.16 -30.57 5.73
CA PRO A 736 -51.54 -30.50 5.26
C PRO A 736 -52.25 -31.84 5.47
N SER A 737 -53.25 -31.87 6.35
CA SER A 737 -54.37 -32.78 6.17
C SER A 737 -55.25 -32.17 5.08
N ASN A 738 -55.47 -32.92 4.01
CA ASN A 738 -56.17 -32.54 2.78
C ASN A 738 -57.68 -32.26 2.98
N THR A 739 -58.10 -31.83 4.15
CA THR A 739 -59.51 -31.83 4.59
C THR A 739 -60.22 -30.47 4.54
N PHE A 740 -59.52 -29.35 4.31
CA PHE A 740 -60.19 -28.04 4.29
C PHE A 740 -60.67 -27.54 2.91
N LEU A 741 -60.46 -28.32 1.83
CA LEU A 741 -61.07 -28.06 0.52
C LEU A 741 -62.32 -28.92 0.25
N SER A 742 -62.78 -29.70 1.24
CA SER A 742 -63.99 -30.51 1.14
C SER A 742 -64.75 -30.57 2.48
N SER A 743 -65.40 -29.48 2.86
CA SER A 743 -66.54 -29.56 3.80
C SER A 743 -67.52 -28.40 3.59
N LYS A 744 -68.34 -28.52 2.55
CA LYS A 744 -69.73 -28.06 2.60
C LYS A 744 -70.62 -29.29 2.75
N SER A 745 -70.79 -29.74 3.98
CA SER A 745 -71.94 -30.47 4.52
C SER A 745 -71.53 -30.93 5.91
N ASP A 746 -71.90 -30.15 6.92
CA ASP A 746 -72.57 -30.62 8.13
C ASP A 746 -72.64 -29.47 9.12
N SER A 747 -73.64 -28.64 8.88
CA SER A 747 -74.28 -27.87 9.92
C SER A 747 -75.05 -28.87 10.81
N SER A 748 -74.43 -29.29 11.92
CA SER A 748 -75.06 -29.63 13.22
C SER A 748 -74.02 -30.36 14.08
N GLU A 749 -73.99 -30.06 15.37
CA GLU A 749 -73.12 -30.67 16.40
C GLU A 749 -71.68 -30.15 16.48
N GLU A 750 -71.51 -28.99 17.13
CA GLU A 750 -70.50 -28.81 18.20
C GLU A 750 -70.77 -27.48 18.91
N VAL A 751 -71.90 -27.45 19.63
CA VAL A 751 -72.12 -26.57 20.77
C VAL A 751 -72.16 -27.48 21.98
N ALA A 752 -71.00 -27.85 22.49
CA ALA A 752 -70.81 -28.30 23.88
C ALA A 752 -69.32 -28.51 24.16
N ASN A 753 -68.87 -27.81 25.21
CA ASN A 753 -67.65 -28.01 25.99
C ASN A 753 -66.36 -27.29 25.57
N VAL A 754 -65.98 -26.42 26.51
CA VAL A 754 -64.70 -25.74 26.82
C VAL A 754 -64.54 -24.34 26.23
#